data_AF-A0A482XMF0-F1
#
_entry.id   AF-A0A482XMF0-F1
#
_cell.length_a   1.000
_cell.length_b   1.000
_cell.length_c   1.000
_cell.angle_alpha   90.00
_cell.angle_beta   90.00
_cell.angle_gamma   90.00
#
_symmetry.space_group_name_H-M   'P 1'
#
loop_
_entity.id
_entity.type
_entity.pdbx_description
1 polymer ?
#
loop_
_entity_poly.entity_id
_entity_poly.type
_entity_poly.pdbx_seq_one_letter_code
_entity_poly.pdbx_strand_id
1 'polypeptide(L)'
;MATHQLDDDIRKLMKEMNGCKIDGDDSFLETKLRLLDIHFNWDLIQLAPQSETPEAVVARLQEKIEELVEHTDFKFLNFNLQLIIAHELMKYDESSGLQKIRDCEQLLKSHKSSNCQEYLFLTIFKAMEYMVMGCKAYALFKTGILSETKEILQNLPSCSEMSDKERSGIYGMKACAYMEYGINGFHKALEFINEARTRDPLMPDWHFLTSKIMGRIRRFKFPFLSIPEDEEKFCRTAYELCSDNPTYMMYIAQITREKASKLFNDYRNENPKKMSPTDPRKMRVESLNEEASNLYQKLIRLNENNSHILCRSAFGMVKLPEPYRCLDLAVEAIAKALKISPNNPMANHYAGLIYVRHLKDNEEGMKYLKIAASLNVYGAHADVMRLKYSMDRKNYNPIPELTELLSKYKDNVGTTNTQIASWYFFNKLDLNKAWQYLKKVTIDPAPRAHKSLFLRMNNPCDLFEVMFDEVKLKLAQRKYECEKERETLMAMGLELRQLCPDAHPHLYEHLKLAILNKSAQLVERESKPRFIRYGGGRGRGRGRGRGKGQANFGGDFVGGFKKDKSSSRDRTRRSNERTKSSFDYEGSRDRRNSAEKHGASRQRTPSSSRNKSFQPFSNSNGRNSSPCMLGNRSKPNSLEKLNLDENLADKSLKPESPSNKSWATGCKGLVTQSQTSMEWYNSRRPRTFQDGSWKQQGRSWSATSQSKNTYSNSANSQFRYRNKSADTYRPGNTAQKDTNRKISFSELGKKLDESEKAFESWCFERTGRRSRDSSAGSSKSSNLLPDFAKHDPINKK
;
A
#
# COMPACT_ATOMS: atom_id res chain seq x y z
N MET A 1 33.37 9.54 7.36
CA MET A 1 34.39 10.58 7.06
C MET A 1 33.75 11.89 6.61
N ALA A 2 32.75 11.92 5.71
CA ALA A 2 32.08 13.16 5.31
C ALA A 2 31.32 13.90 6.44
N THR A 3 30.79 13.18 7.45
CA THR A 3 30.11 13.78 8.61
C THR A 3 31.06 14.42 9.61
N HIS A 4 32.25 13.85 9.81
CA HIS A 4 33.27 14.42 10.71
C HIS A 4 33.84 15.74 10.19
N GLN A 5 34.00 15.88 8.86
CA GLN A 5 34.46 17.12 8.26
C GLN A 5 33.46 18.27 8.46
N LEU A 6 32.16 17.98 8.33
CA LEU A 6 31.11 18.98 8.56
C LEU A 6 31.06 19.44 10.02
N ASP A 7 31.20 18.50 10.97
CA ASP A 7 31.23 18.84 12.40
C ASP A 7 32.45 19.70 12.78
N ASP A 8 33.62 19.45 12.17
CA ASP A 8 34.82 20.24 12.39
C ASP A 8 34.73 21.63 11.73
N ASP A 9 34.14 21.72 10.53
CA ASP A 9 33.89 22.98 9.84
C ASP A 9 32.86 23.85 10.60
N ILE A 10 31.82 23.23 11.18
CA ILE A 10 30.86 23.90 12.07
C ILE A 10 31.55 24.40 13.35
N ARG A 11 32.38 23.57 14.00
CA ARG A 11 33.12 24.01 15.20
C ARG A 11 34.08 25.16 14.90
N LYS A 12 34.72 25.13 13.72
CA LYS A 12 35.62 26.19 13.27
C LYS A 12 34.84 27.50 13.04
N LEU A 13 33.71 27.43 12.32
CA LEU A 13 32.80 28.57 12.14
C LEU A 13 32.30 29.14 13.48
N MET A 14 31.89 28.29 14.42
CA MET A 14 31.42 28.74 15.74
C MET A 14 32.54 29.41 16.56
N LYS A 15 33.79 28.94 16.47
CA LYS A 15 34.95 29.58 17.11
C LYS A 15 35.29 30.92 16.48
N GLU A 16 35.25 31.01 15.15
CA GLU A 16 35.52 32.25 14.41
C GLU A 16 34.43 33.31 14.68
N MET A 17 33.17 32.89 14.82
CA MET A 17 32.05 33.77 15.13
C MET A 17 32.11 34.36 16.56
N ASN A 18 32.62 33.62 17.54
CA ASN A 18 32.77 34.13 18.91
C ASN A 18 33.82 35.26 19.04
N GLY A 19 34.66 35.48 18.00
CA GLY A 19 35.68 36.53 17.96
C GLY A 19 35.25 37.84 17.28
N CYS A 20 34.15 37.84 16.52
CA CYS A 20 33.68 39.02 15.79
C CYS A 20 32.53 39.71 16.54
N LYS A 21 32.78 40.92 17.05
CA LYS A 21 31.72 41.85 17.48
C LYS A 21 31.00 42.35 16.22
N ILE A 22 29.99 41.59 15.78
CA ILE A 22 29.06 42.03 14.75
C ILE A 22 28.01 42.90 15.45
N ASP A 23 27.88 44.16 15.04
CA ASP A 23 26.97 45.16 15.62
C ASP A 23 25.47 44.91 15.32
N GLY A 24 25.04 43.63 15.34
CA GLY A 24 23.64 43.23 15.27
C GLY A 24 23.44 41.86 15.89
N ASP A 25 22.92 41.82 17.13
CA ASP A 25 22.60 40.60 17.91
C ASP A 25 21.76 39.61 17.06
N ASP A 26 20.91 40.14 16.17
CA ASP A 26 20.04 39.41 15.25
C ASP A 26 20.79 38.48 14.28
N SER A 27 21.93 38.92 13.72
CA SER A 27 22.69 38.14 12.74
C SER A 27 23.36 36.91 13.39
N PHE A 28 23.81 37.07 14.63
CA PHE A 28 24.37 35.97 15.42
C PHE A 28 23.29 34.94 15.78
N LEU A 29 22.12 35.40 16.26
CA LEU A 29 20.99 34.53 16.58
C LEU A 29 20.52 33.77 15.34
N GLU A 30 20.37 34.43 14.19
CA GLU A 30 19.97 33.80 12.94
C GLU A 30 20.94 32.69 12.52
N THR A 31 22.25 32.96 12.59
CA THR A 31 23.26 31.97 12.23
C THR A 31 23.21 30.76 13.16
N LYS A 32 23.07 30.98 14.46
CA LYS A 32 22.93 29.88 15.43
C LYS A 32 21.67 29.06 15.19
N LEU A 33 20.55 29.71 14.86
CA LEU A 33 19.29 29.04 14.50
C LEU A 33 19.43 28.17 13.25
N ARG A 34 20.10 28.66 12.20
CA ARG A 34 20.33 27.91 10.95
C ARG A 34 21.19 26.65 11.14
N LEU A 35 22.04 26.63 12.17
CA LEU A 35 22.89 25.49 12.51
C LEU A 35 22.17 24.43 13.37
N LEU A 36 20.97 24.70 13.87
CA LEU A 36 20.21 23.72 14.66
C LEU A 36 19.69 22.58 13.79
N ASP A 37 19.65 21.38 14.37
CA ASP A 37 19.13 20.21 13.69
C ASP A 37 17.64 19.96 13.99
N ILE A 38 16.80 20.86 13.47
CA ILE A 38 15.35 20.92 13.76
C ILE A 38 14.48 20.97 12.50
N HIS A 39 13.17 20.69 12.61
CA HIS A 39 12.23 20.66 11.48
C HIS A 39 12.34 21.86 10.53
N PHE A 40 12.53 23.07 11.06
CA PHE A 40 12.64 24.32 10.30
C PHE A 40 13.86 24.40 9.37
N ASN A 41 14.88 23.57 9.60
CA ASN A 41 16.12 23.55 8.81
C ASN A 41 16.23 22.30 7.92
N TRP A 42 15.15 21.52 7.75
CA TRP A 42 15.16 20.26 7.01
C TRP A 42 14.58 20.33 5.59
N ASP A 43 14.19 21.51 5.11
CA ASP A 43 13.70 21.70 3.74
C ASP A 43 12.58 20.72 3.31
N LEU A 44 11.72 20.32 4.25
CA LEU A 44 10.77 19.20 4.08
C LEU A 44 9.87 19.34 2.84
N ILE A 45 9.39 20.57 2.56
CA ILE A 45 8.46 20.85 1.47
C ILE A 45 9.08 20.64 0.08
N GLN A 46 10.41 20.71 -0.07
CA GLN A 46 11.08 20.47 -1.35
C GLN A 46 10.90 19.03 -1.84
N LEU A 47 10.53 18.12 -0.94
CA LEU A 47 10.29 16.71 -1.25
C LEU A 47 8.80 16.39 -1.44
N ALA A 48 7.91 17.34 -1.11
CA ALA A 48 6.49 17.20 -1.36
C ALA A 48 6.21 17.09 -2.88
N PRO A 49 5.09 16.46 -3.28
CA PRO A 49 4.57 16.62 -4.62
C PRO A 49 4.42 18.12 -4.95
N GLN A 50 4.79 18.53 -6.17
CA GLN A 50 4.82 19.96 -6.57
C GLN A 50 3.49 20.72 -6.39
N SER A 51 2.38 20.00 -6.23
CA SER A 51 1.04 20.56 -6.05
C SER A 51 0.60 20.67 -4.59
N GLU A 52 1.37 20.18 -3.62
CA GLU A 52 0.96 20.15 -2.21
C GLU A 52 1.29 21.49 -1.52
N THR A 53 0.26 22.17 -0.99
CA THR A 53 0.43 23.41 -0.23
C THR A 53 0.60 23.10 1.27
N PRO A 54 1.18 24.02 2.07
CA PRO A 54 1.29 23.84 3.52
C PRO A 54 -0.05 23.53 4.21
N GLU A 55 -1.14 24.16 3.78
CA GLU A 55 -2.50 23.93 4.30
C GLU A 55 -2.97 22.51 4.01
N ALA A 56 -2.70 22.00 2.80
CA ALA A 56 -3.04 20.63 2.43
C ALA A 56 -2.26 19.61 3.26
N VAL A 57 -0.97 19.87 3.53
CA VAL A 57 -0.16 19.04 4.43
C VAL A 57 -0.77 19.06 5.84
N VAL A 58 -1.07 20.24 6.40
CA VAL A 58 -1.66 20.36 7.74
C VAL A 58 -2.97 19.60 7.86
N ALA A 59 -3.90 19.79 6.93
CA ALA A 59 -5.20 19.11 6.94
C ALA A 59 -5.03 17.57 6.90
N ARG A 60 -4.17 17.07 6.02
CA ARG A 60 -3.86 15.64 5.90
C ARG A 60 -3.24 15.06 7.18
N LEU A 61 -2.32 15.81 7.82
CA LEU A 61 -1.69 15.35 9.05
C LEU A 61 -2.65 15.40 10.25
N GLN A 62 -3.58 16.35 10.30
CA GLN A 62 -4.64 16.40 11.32
C GLN A 62 -5.57 15.19 11.21
N GLU A 63 -6.08 14.88 10.02
CA GLU A 63 -6.90 13.68 9.77
C GLU A 63 -6.14 12.42 10.21
N LYS A 64 -4.86 12.34 9.86
CA LYS A 64 -4.01 11.22 10.27
C LYS A 64 -3.83 11.11 11.78
N ILE A 65 -3.71 12.23 12.51
CA ILE A 65 -3.61 12.23 13.98
C ILE A 65 -4.90 11.69 14.61
N GLU A 66 -6.05 12.04 14.06
CA GLU A 66 -7.36 11.54 14.53
C GLU A 66 -7.50 10.03 14.30
N GLU A 67 -6.94 9.50 13.21
CA GLU A 67 -6.94 8.07 12.92
C GLU A 67 -5.86 7.27 13.67
N LEU A 68 -4.80 7.95 14.14
CA LEU A 68 -3.64 7.30 14.71
C LEU A 68 -3.94 6.79 16.13
N VAL A 69 -3.87 5.48 16.29
CA VAL A 69 -3.93 4.81 17.59
C VAL A 69 -2.53 4.35 17.96
N GLU A 70 -1.93 4.99 18.94
CA GLU A 70 -0.68 4.55 19.58
C GLU A 70 -1.02 3.81 20.88
N HIS A 71 -0.32 2.70 21.13
CA HIS A 71 -0.56 1.79 22.27
C HIS A 71 0.38 2.04 23.44
N THR A 72 1.12 3.15 23.35
CA THR A 72 2.06 3.64 24.33
C THR A 72 1.42 4.82 25.06
N ASP A 73 1.75 4.97 26.34
CA ASP A 73 1.46 6.14 27.13
C ASP A 73 2.00 7.39 26.43
N PHE A 74 3.23 7.32 25.92
CA PHE A 74 3.80 8.38 25.10
C PHE A 74 3.55 8.14 23.61
N LYS A 75 2.77 9.04 23.02
CA LYS A 75 2.37 9.02 21.60
C LYS A 75 3.44 9.68 20.71
N PHE A 76 4.57 9.00 20.52
CA PHE A 76 5.73 9.53 19.79
C PHE A 76 5.42 10.01 18.37
N LEU A 77 4.65 9.23 17.61
CA LEU A 77 4.30 9.61 16.24
C LEU A 77 3.37 10.82 16.23
N ASN A 78 2.36 10.87 17.12
CA ASN A 78 1.50 12.05 17.28
C ASN A 78 2.34 13.29 17.63
N PHE A 79 3.22 13.18 18.61
CA PHE A 79 4.12 14.26 19.01
C PHE A 79 4.92 14.82 17.82
N ASN A 80 5.50 13.94 17.00
CA ASN A 80 6.25 14.40 15.84
C ASN A 80 5.35 14.99 14.74
N LEU A 81 4.15 14.44 14.52
CA LEU A 81 3.19 15.00 13.58
C LEU A 81 2.75 16.41 13.99
N GLN A 82 2.56 16.68 15.29
CA GLN A 82 2.25 18.03 15.79
C GLN A 82 3.39 19.01 15.50
N LEU A 83 4.65 18.61 15.61
CA LEU A 83 5.80 19.45 15.25
C LEU A 83 5.88 19.71 13.75
N ILE A 84 5.56 18.74 12.90
CA ILE A 84 5.48 18.94 11.45
C ILE A 84 4.33 19.91 11.10
N ILE A 85 3.17 19.75 11.76
CA ILE A 85 2.04 20.69 11.61
C ILE A 85 2.47 22.10 12.03
N ALA A 86 3.17 22.25 13.16
CA ALA A 86 3.68 23.54 13.59
C ALA A 86 4.60 24.16 12.53
N HIS A 87 5.55 23.39 12.00
CA HIS A 87 6.44 23.84 10.92
C HIS A 87 5.68 24.33 9.69
N GLU A 88 4.64 23.61 9.26
CA GLU A 88 3.85 24.02 8.10
C GLU A 88 2.95 25.23 8.40
N LEU A 89 2.36 25.30 9.60
CA LEU A 89 1.56 26.46 10.05
C LEU A 89 2.40 27.74 10.11
N MET A 90 3.65 27.68 10.57
CA MET A 90 4.53 28.85 10.63
C MET A 90 4.78 29.54 9.27
N LYS A 91 4.36 28.94 8.15
CA LYS A 91 4.45 29.54 6.82
C LYS A 91 3.28 30.46 6.47
N TYR A 92 2.13 30.34 7.15
CA TYR A 92 0.90 31.10 6.83
C TYR A 92 0.05 31.51 8.05
N ASP A 93 0.24 30.88 9.21
CA ASP A 93 -0.41 31.18 10.49
C ASP A 93 0.59 30.95 11.65
N GLU A 94 1.43 31.97 11.89
CA GLU A 94 2.49 31.93 12.91
C GLU A 94 1.95 31.74 14.33
N SER A 95 0.75 32.26 14.63
CA SER A 95 0.14 32.16 15.96
C SER A 95 -0.26 30.72 16.26
N SER A 96 -0.95 30.06 15.33
CA SER A 96 -1.30 28.65 15.47
C SER A 96 -0.06 27.75 15.46
N GLY A 97 0.93 28.06 14.63
CA GLY A 97 2.21 27.34 14.58
C GLY A 97 2.95 27.38 15.93
N LEU A 98 3.09 28.57 16.51
CA LEU A 98 3.72 28.75 17.83
C LEU A 98 2.92 28.05 18.94
N GLN A 99 1.58 28.12 18.89
CA GLN A 99 0.73 27.43 19.86
C GLN A 99 0.94 25.92 19.80
N LYS A 100 1.06 25.32 18.61
CA LYS A 100 1.37 23.89 18.47
C LYS A 100 2.72 23.48 19.07
N ILE A 101 3.73 24.34 18.96
CA ILE A 101 5.03 24.11 19.63
C ILE A 101 4.87 24.14 21.16
N ARG A 102 4.07 25.07 21.69
CA ARG A 102 3.77 25.14 23.13
C ARG A 102 2.99 23.92 23.62
N ASP A 103 2.05 23.42 22.83
CA ASP A 103 1.32 22.18 23.15
C ASP A 103 2.30 20.99 23.26
N CYS A 104 3.26 20.87 22.33
CA CYS A 104 4.33 19.87 22.40
C CYS A 104 5.24 20.05 23.63
N GLU A 105 5.58 21.29 24.00
CA GLU A 105 6.35 21.60 25.21
C GLU A 105 5.61 21.15 26.47
N GLN A 106 4.32 21.46 26.57
CA GLN A 106 3.47 21.05 27.67
C GLN A 106 3.35 19.53 27.75
N LEU A 107 3.21 18.84 26.62
CA LEU A 107 3.17 17.39 26.55
C LEU A 107 4.45 16.75 27.10
N LEU A 108 5.63 17.28 26.75
CA LEU A 108 6.89 16.78 27.30
C LEU A 108 7.00 17.00 28.82
N LYS A 109 6.57 18.18 29.30
CA LYS A 109 6.55 18.48 30.74
C LYS A 109 5.61 17.54 31.48
N SER A 110 4.41 17.29 30.96
CA SER A 110 3.44 16.40 31.61
C SER A 110 3.96 14.97 31.72
N HIS A 111 4.59 14.43 30.67
CA HIS A 111 5.15 13.07 30.69
C HIS A 111 6.39 12.94 31.59
N LYS A 112 7.20 14.00 31.67
CA LYS A 112 8.32 14.07 32.62
C LYS A 112 7.81 14.06 34.05
N SER A 113 6.76 14.82 34.35
CA SER A 113 6.14 14.89 35.67
C SER A 113 5.36 13.62 36.05
N SER A 114 4.78 12.90 35.08
CA SER A 114 4.04 11.66 35.31
C SER A 114 4.94 10.42 35.47
N ASN A 115 6.27 10.58 35.51
CA ASN A 115 7.24 9.49 35.56
C ASN A 115 7.02 8.43 34.48
N CYS A 116 6.76 8.83 33.23
CA CYS A 116 6.63 7.91 32.10
C CYS A 116 7.84 6.96 32.04
N GLN A 117 7.60 5.65 32.16
CA GLN A 117 8.66 4.61 32.20
C GLN A 117 8.93 3.98 30.83
N GLU A 118 8.34 4.52 29.77
CA GLU A 118 8.51 3.95 28.45
C GLU A 118 9.93 4.10 27.93
N TYR A 119 10.49 2.98 27.46
CA TYR A 119 11.89 2.91 27.05
C TYR A 119 12.23 3.94 25.96
N LEU A 120 11.37 4.09 24.95
CA LEU A 120 11.55 5.07 23.89
C LEU A 120 11.61 6.48 24.48
N PHE A 121 10.57 6.89 25.22
CA PHE A 121 10.47 8.23 25.80
C PHE A 121 11.71 8.58 26.64
N LEU A 122 12.08 7.70 27.58
CA LEU A 122 13.24 7.93 28.45
C LEU A 122 14.54 8.05 27.68
N THR A 123 14.72 7.20 26.67
CA THR A 123 15.96 7.14 25.89
C THR A 123 16.14 8.37 24.99
N ILE A 124 15.05 8.91 24.42
CA ILE A 124 15.11 10.03 23.47
C ILE A 124 14.55 11.34 24.05
N PHE A 125 14.27 11.42 25.35
CA PHE A 125 13.68 12.61 25.99
C PHE A 125 14.46 13.89 25.66
N LYS A 126 15.79 13.86 25.78
CA LYS A 126 16.65 15.01 25.49
C LYS A 126 16.66 15.41 24.01
N ALA A 127 16.49 14.44 23.11
CA ALA A 127 16.31 14.71 21.69
C ALA A 127 15.01 15.47 21.42
N MET A 128 13.92 15.08 22.09
CA MET A 128 12.62 15.73 21.98
C MET A 128 12.61 17.13 22.61
N GLU A 129 13.24 17.28 23.77
CA GLU A 129 13.45 18.58 24.43
C GLU A 129 14.26 19.52 23.51
N TYR A 130 15.36 19.03 22.94
CA TYR A 130 16.15 19.76 21.95
C TYR A 130 15.29 20.22 20.75
N MET A 131 14.48 19.30 20.19
CA MET A 131 13.63 19.59 19.04
C MET A 131 12.60 20.68 19.34
N VAL A 132 11.87 20.54 20.44
CA VAL A 132 10.80 21.48 20.83
C VAL A 132 11.39 22.86 21.14
N MET A 133 12.47 22.91 21.93
CA MET A 133 13.09 24.18 22.31
C MET A 133 13.75 24.87 21.12
N GLY A 134 14.39 24.13 20.23
CA GLY A 134 14.93 24.68 18.99
C GLY A 134 13.85 25.21 18.05
N CYS A 135 12.75 24.46 17.85
CA CYS A 135 11.59 24.92 17.10
C CYS A 135 10.95 26.17 17.73
N LYS A 136 10.84 26.22 19.06
CA LYS A 136 10.33 27.39 19.80
C LYS A 136 11.22 28.60 19.59
N ALA A 137 12.55 28.46 19.73
CA ALA A 137 13.49 29.55 19.50
C ALA A 137 13.39 30.11 18.08
N TYR A 138 13.24 29.24 17.07
CA TYR A 138 13.02 29.64 15.68
C TYR A 138 11.71 30.42 15.51
N ALA A 139 10.60 29.92 16.05
CA ALA A 139 9.31 30.58 15.96
C ALA A 139 9.27 31.93 16.68
N LEU A 140 9.87 32.03 17.87
CA LEU A 140 10.02 33.28 18.61
C LEU A 140 10.88 34.30 17.85
N PHE A 141 11.96 33.84 17.22
CA PHE A 141 12.80 34.69 16.39
C PHE A 141 12.01 35.26 15.20
N LYS A 142 11.26 34.40 14.51
CA LYS A 142 10.41 34.81 13.37
C LYS A 142 9.34 35.83 13.76
N THR A 143 8.80 35.73 14.97
CA THR A 143 7.78 36.64 15.51
C THR A 143 8.38 37.89 16.20
N GLY A 144 9.70 38.05 16.21
CA GLY A 144 10.39 39.23 16.75
C GLY A 144 10.66 39.22 18.26
N ILE A 145 10.45 38.09 18.96
CA ILE A 145 10.67 37.94 20.40
C ILE A 145 12.12 37.50 20.68
N LEU A 146 13.07 38.42 20.48
CA LEU A 146 14.51 38.12 20.46
C LEU A 146 15.11 37.74 21.84
N SER A 147 14.59 38.31 22.92
CA SER A 147 15.11 38.07 24.28
C SER A 147 14.93 36.60 24.70
N GLU A 148 13.72 36.06 24.54
CA GLU A 148 13.42 34.66 24.85
C GLU A 148 14.14 33.71 23.87
N THR A 149 14.25 34.07 22.58
CA THR A 149 15.08 33.31 21.63
C THR A 149 16.52 33.17 22.12
N LYS A 150 17.14 34.28 22.56
CA LYS A 150 18.52 34.29 23.03
C LYS A 150 18.70 33.42 24.27
N GLU A 151 17.78 33.51 25.23
CA GLU A 151 17.78 32.68 26.44
C GLU A 151 17.70 31.19 26.10
N ILE A 152 16.76 30.80 25.24
CA ILE A 152 16.62 29.39 24.84
C ILE A 152 17.89 28.91 24.14
N LEU A 153 18.44 29.69 23.20
CA LEU A 153 19.64 29.30 22.47
C LEU A 153 20.87 29.19 23.36
N GLN A 154 20.99 30.00 24.42
CA GLN A 154 22.10 29.89 25.38
C GLN A 154 22.04 28.58 26.17
N ASN A 155 20.84 28.08 26.46
CA ASN A 155 20.62 26.87 27.24
C ASN A 155 20.51 25.59 26.40
N LEU A 156 20.34 25.71 25.09
CA LEU A 156 20.20 24.57 24.18
C LEU A 156 21.56 23.88 23.96
N PRO A 157 21.71 22.58 24.24
CA PRO A 157 22.97 21.87 24.03
C PRO A 157 23.28 21.76 22.53
N SER A 158 24.58 21.67 22.20
CA SER A 158 24.96 21.36 20.82
C SER A 158 24.60 19.90 20.50
N CYS A 159 24.12 19.63 19.28
CA CYS A 159 23.84 18.26 18.84
C CYS A 159 25.08 17.35 18.94
N SER A 160 26.29 17.91 18.82
CA SER A 160 27.55 17.17 18.99
C SER A 160 27.83 16.72 20.43
N GLU A 161 27.22 17.37 21.42
CA GLU A 161 27.39 17.07 22.85
C GLU A 161 26.41 16.01 23.35
N MET A 162 25.38 15.72 22.55
CA MET A 162 24.37 14.70 22.85
C MET A 162 24.95 13.29 22.67
N SER A 163 24.52 12.37 23.52
CA SER A 163 24.87 10.95 23.44
C SER A 163 24.36 10.31 22.15
N ASP A 164 24.89 9.14 21.80
CA ASP A 164 24.46 8.42 20.60
C ASP A 164 22.97 8.07 20.61
N LYS A 165 22.43 7.72 21.77
CA LYS A 165 21.00 7.43 21.91
C LYS A 165 20.14 8.67 21.69
N GLU A 166 20.54 9.80 22.24
CA GLU A 166 19.83 11.07 22.05
C GLU A 166 19.92 11.54 20.59
N ARG A 167 21.10 11.45 19.97
CA ARG A 167 21.25 11.71 18.53
C ARG A 167 20.43 10.75 17.67
N SER A 168 20.33 9.47 18.08
CA SER A 168 19.44 8.51 17.41
C SER A 168 18.00 8.97 17.43
N GLY A 169 17.55 9.60 18.53
CA GLY A 169 16.25 10.26 18.65
C GLY A 169 16.03 11.34 17.60
N ILE A 170 17.00 12.23 17.40
CA ILE A 170 16.93 13.29 16.37
C ILE A 170 16.78 12.67 14.97
N TYR A 171 17.61 11.67 14.65
CA TYR A 171 17.53 10.96 13.36
C TYR A 171 16.21 10.20 13.17
N GLY A 172 15.67 9.60 14.23
CA GLY A 172 14.36 8.98 14.22
C GLY A 172 13.23 9.98 13.97
N MET A 173 13.28 11.15 14.63
CA MET A 173 12.34 12.24 14.40
C MET A 173 12.42 12.78 12.97
N LYS A 174 13.63 12.94 12.42
CA LYS A 174 13.83 13.23 10.98
C LYS A 174 13.15 12.21 10.11
N ALA A 175 13.43 10.93 10.30
CA ALA A 175 12.85 9.87 9.46
C ALA A 175 11.32 9.91 9.47
N CYS A 176 10.72 10.11 10.65
CA CYS A 176 9.30 10.33 10.81
C CYS A 176 8.78 11.59 10.13
N ALA A 177 9.52 12.70 10.11
CA ALA A 177 9.13 13.90 9.38
C ALA A 177 9.17 13.66 7.86
N TYR A 178 10.31 13.20 7.34
CA TYR A 178 10.51 12.97 5.92
C TYR A 178 9.54 11.95 5.33
N MET A 179 9.11 10.93 6.10
CA MET A 179 8.15 9.95 5.58
C MET A 179 6.73 10.49 5.36
N GLU A 180 6.47 11.76 5.68
CA GLU A 180 5.19 12.43 5.45
C GLU A 180 5.15 13.22 4.13
N TYR A 181 6.29 13.29 3.42
CA TYR A 181 6.48 14.05 2.18
C TYR A 181 6.66 13.14 0.96
N GLY A 182 5.81 12.11 0.86
CA GLY A 182 5.72 11.25 -0.33
C GLY A 182 6.95 10.36 -0.59
N ILE A 183 7.06 9.86 -1.82
CA ILE A 183 8.08 8.86 -2.21
C ILE A 183 9.51 9.37 -2.09
N ASN A 184 9.74 10.65 -2.42
CA ASN A 184 11.05 11.28 -2.26
C ASN A 184 11.41 11.40 -0.78
N GLY A 185 10.43 11.80 0.04
CA GLY A 185 10.52 11.76 1.50
C GLY A 185 10.84 10.37 2.05
N PHE A 186 10.26 9.29 1.50
CA PHE A 186 10.54 7.92 1.97
C PHE A 186 12.01 7.52 1.79
N HIS A 187 12.65 7.92 0.68
CA HIS A 187 14.07 7.64 0.47
C HIS A 187 14.94 8.35 1.50
N LYS A 188 14.66 9.64 1.73
CA LYS A 188 15.39 10.41 2.73
C LYS A 188 15.14 9.91 4.15
N ALA A 189 13.91 9.50 4.46
CA ALA A 189 13.57 8.88 5.72
C ALA A 189 14.34 7.57 5.94
N LEU A 190 14.57 6.77 4.88
CA LEU A 190 15.35 5.54 4.97
C LEU A 190 16.83 5.81 5.30
N GLU A 191 17.41 6.90 4.78
CA GLU A 191 18.77 7.31 5.14
C GLU A 191 18.86 7.62 6.65
N PHE A 192 17.97 8.49 7.14
CA PHE A 192 18.02 8.92 8.54
C PHE A 192 17.68 7.80 9.52
N ILE A 193 16.72 6.92 9.21
CA ILE A 193 16.39 5.82 10.13
C ILE A 193 17.51 4.78 10.20
N ASN A 194 18.31 4.61 9.14
CA ASN A 194 19.51 3.77 9.19
C ASN A 194 20.58 4.37 10.10
N GLU A 195 20.73 5.69 10.11
CA GLU A 195 21.63 6.38 11.06
C GLU A 195 21.13 6.25 12.50
N ALA A 196 19.84 6.44 12.74
CA ALA A 196 19.24 6.22 14.06
C ALA A 196 19.49 4.80 14.58
N ARG A 197 19.23 3.79 13.73
CA ARG A 197 19.44 2.36 14.04
C ARG A 197 20.91 2.01 14.23
N THR A 198 21.83 2.69 13.55
CA THR A 198 23.28 2.46 13.72
C THR A 198 23.75 2.98 15.07
N ARG A 199 23.19 4.10 15.55
CA ARG A 199 23.52 4.70 16.83
C ARG A 199 22.87 4.01 18.02
N ASP A 200 21.63 3.54 17.86
CA ASP A 200 20.94 2.75 18.88
C ASP A 200 20.32 1.48 18.25
N PRO A 201 21.10 0.40 18.10
CA PRO A 201 20.62 -0.84 17.48
C PRO A 201 19.66 -1.64 18.36
N LEU A 202 19.47 -1.26 19.63
CA LEU A 202 18.56 -1.95 20.56
C LEU A 202 17.18 -1.27 20.63
N MET A 203 17.00 -0.12 19.99
CA MET A 203 15.72 0.56 19.92
C MET A 203 14.74 -0.17 18.98
N PRO A 204 13.65 -0.79 19.48
CA PRO A 204 12.70 -1.53 18.65
C PRO A 204 12.06 -0.66 17.55
N ASP A 205 11.75 0.59 17.90
CA ASP A 205 11.11 1.58 17.03
C ASP A 205 11.92 1.89 15.77
N TRP A 206 13.27 1.92 15.86
CA TRP A 206 14.11 2.16 14.68
C TRP A 206 14.06 1.00 13.69
N HIS A 207 14.04 -0.24 14.18
CA HIS A 207 13.86 -1.42 13.32
C HIS A 207 12.47 -1.46 12.70
N PHE A 208 11.43 -1.20 13.50
CA PHE A 208 10.05 -1.16 13.01
C PHE A 208 9.87 -0.09 11.93
N LEU A 209 10.38 1.11 12.19
CA LEU A 209 10.26 2.24 11.26
C LEU A 209 11.03 1.99 9.97
N THR A 210 12.23 1.37 10.06
CA THR A 210 12.99 0.93 8.89
C THR A 210 12.16 -0.01 8.02
N SER A 211 11.59 -1.07 8.60
CA SER A 211 10.73 -2.02 7.87
C SER A 211 9.51 -1.32 7.25
N LYS A 212 8.85 -0.44 8.00
CA LYS A 212 7.68 0.32 7.55
C LYS A 212 8.00 1.21 6.34
N ILE A 213 9.13 1.92 6.35
CA ILE A 213 9.59 2.77 5.25
C ILE A 213 9.94 1.90 4.03
N MET A 214 10.70 0.82 4.20
CA MET A 214 11.02 -0.12 3.12
C MET A 214 9.77 -0.69 2.46
N GLY A 215 8.79 -1.11 3.27
CA GLY A 215 7.51 -1.60 2.77
C GLY A 215 6.71 -0.54 2.00
N ARG A 216 6.77 0.74 2.40
CA ARG A 216 6.15 1.86 1.64
C ARG A 216 6.83 2.05 0.28
N ILE A 217 8.17 2.09 0.24
CA ILE A 217 8.93 2.20 -1.01
C ILE A 217 8.61 1.03 -1.94
N ARG A 218 8.60 -0.20 -1.41
CA ARG A 218 8.26 -1.40 -2.18
C ARG A 218 6.85 -1.32 -2.75
N ARG A 219 5.84 -1.02 -1.92
CA ARG A 219 4.44 -0.97 -2.39
C ARG A 219 4.22 0.13 -3.44
N PHE A 220 4.98 1.22 -3.37
CA PHE A 220 4.92 2.30 -4.35
C PHE A 220 5.64 1.96 -5.65
N LYS A 221 6.92 1.57 -5.60
CA LYS A 221 7.75 1.32 -6.80
C LYS A 221 7.53 -0.05 -7.42
N PHE A 222 7.32 -1.06 -6.57
CA PHE A 222 7.31 -2.47 -6.97
C PHE A 222 6.18 -3.25 -6.27
N PRO A 223 4.89 -2.89 -6.48
CA PRO A 223 3.75 -3.49 -5.78
C PRO A 223 3.61 -5.01 -5.97
N PHE A 224 4.32 -5.62 -6.92
CA PHE A 224 4.27 -7.06 -7.22
C PHE A 224 5.55 -7.83 -6.83
N LEU A 225 6.55 -7.12 -6.31
CA LEU A 225 7.79 -7.75 -5.85
C LEU A 225 7.57 -8.48 -4.54
N SER A 226 8.34 -9.56 -4.33
CA SER A 226 8.44 -10.22 -3.04
C SER A 226 8.93 -9.26 -1.97
N ILE A 227 8.60 -9.58 -0.72
CA ILE A 227 9.13 -8.87 0.44
C ILE A 227 10.64 -9.11 0.50
N PRO A 228 11.48 -8.05 0.49
CA PRO A 228 12.91 -8.16 0.71
C PRO A 228 13.20 -8.84 2.05
N GLU A 229 14.24 -9.65 2.10
CA GLU A 229 14.64 -10.32 3.35
C GLU A 229 14.97 -9.32 4.45
N ASP A 230 15.58 -8.19 4.09
CA ASP A 230 15.87 -7.10 5.03
C ASP A 230 14.61 -6.44 5.61
N GLU A 231 13.55 -6.25 4.80
CA GLU A 231 12.27 -5.68 5.29
C GLU A 231 11.67 -6.57 6.38
N GLU A 232 11.68 -7.88 6.18
CA GLU A 232 11.21 -8.84 7.18
C GLU A 232 12.14 -8.89 8.39
N LYS A 233 13.46 -8.94 8.16
CA LYS A 233 14.47 -9.02 9.23
C LYS A 233 14.29 -7.87 10.22
N PHE A 234 14.18 -6.63 9.75
CA PHE A 234 13.97 -5.49 10.63
C PHE A 234 12.63 -5.56 11.37
N CYS A 235 11.55 -5.96 10.70
CA CYS A 235 10.26 -6.12 11.39
C CYS A 235 10.33 -7.20 12.49
N ARG A 236 11.03 -8.30 12.21
CA ARG A 236 11.19 -9.42 13.14
C ARG A 236 12.05 -9.01 14.33
N THR A 237 13.16 -8.31 14.11
CA THR A 237 14.00 -7.76 15.18
C THR A 237 13.22 -6.80 16.08
N ALA A 238 12.37 -5.92 15.52
CA ALA A 238 11.51 -5.05 16.34
C ALA A 238 10.56 -5.85 17.24
N TYR A 239 9.94 -6.90 16.70
CA TYR A 239 9.07 -7.80 17.46
C TYR A 239 9.84 -8.62 18.52
N GLU A 240 11.05 -9.07 18.23
CA GLU A 240 11.89 -9.81 19.18
C GLU A 240 12.35 -8.93 20.35
N LEU A 241 12.67 -7.66 20.08
CA LEU A 241 13.07 -6.70 21.12
C LEU A 241 11.90 -6.24 22.00
N CYS A 242 10.66 -6.24 21.47
CA CYS A 242 9.46 -5.78 22.18
C CYS A 242 8.22 -6.57 21.73
N SER A 243 8.12 -7.82 22.20
CA SER A 243 7.11 -8.80 21.74
C SER A 243 5.70 -8.57 22.27
N ASP A 244 5.57 -7.72 23.28
CA ASP A 244 4.33 -7.26 23.90
C ASP A 244 3.66 -6.13 23.09
N ASN A 245 4.40 -5.42 22.24
CA ASN A 245 3.84 -4.37 21.40
C ASN A 245 2.94 -4.96 20.29
N PRO A 246 1.62 -4.68 20.31
CA PRO A 246 0.68 -5.28 19.36
C PRO A 246 0.88 -4.76 17.93
N THR A 247 1.42 -3.54 17.75
CA THR A 247 1.72 -3.00 16.41
C THR A 247 2.82 -3.82 15.74
N TYR A 248 3.89 -4.15 16.46
CA TYR A 248 5.00 -4.94 15.91
C TYR A 248 4.54 -6.35 15.56
N MET A 249 3.78 -6.99 16.46
CA MET A 249 3.18 -8.30 16.24
C MET A 249 2.23 -8.32 15.02
N MET A 250 1.42 -7.28 14.84
CA MET A 250 0.52 -7.14 13.69
C MET A 250 1.30 -7.00 12.37
N TYR A 251 2.35 -6.19 12.34
CA TYR A 251 3.15 -5.99 11.13
C TYR A 251 3.91 -7.25 10.73
N ILE A 252 4.50 -7.98 11.69
CA ILE A 252 5.16 -9.24 11.37
C ILE A 252 4.16 -10.28 10.88
N ALA A 253 2.96 -10.38 11.47
CA ALA A 253 1.89 -11.25 10.96
C ALA A 253 1.50 -10.92 9.52
N GLN A 254 1.44 -9.63 9.17
CA GLN A 254 1.16 -9.16 7.82
C GLN A 254 2.27 -9.56 6.84
N ILE A 255 3.53 -9.28 7.18
CA ILE A 255 4.70 -9.59 6.36
C ILE A 255 4.81 -11.10 6.13
N THR A 256 4.69 -11.90 7.20
CA THR A 256 4.75 -13.37 7.12
C THR A 256 3.67 -13.92 6.17
N ARG A 257 2.43 -13.42 6.26
CA ARG A 257 1.35 -13.80 5.33
C ARG A 257 1.65 -13.40 3.88
N GLU A 258 2.08 -12.16 3.66
CA GLU A 258 2.40 -11.66 2.31
C GLU A 258 3.54 -12.47 1.66
N LYS A 259 4.57 -12.84 2.45
CA LYS A 259 5.66 -13.70 2.01
C LYS A 259 5.17 -15.09 1.64
N ALA A 260 4.33 -15.70 2.48
CA ALA A 260 3.71 -17.01 2.19
C ALA A 260 2.91 -16.97 0.88
N SER A 261 2.09 -15.94 0.69
CA SER A 261 1.27 -15.76 -0.51
C SER A 261 2.12 -15.62 -1.78
N LYS A 262 3.19 -14.82 -1.71
CA LYS A 262 4.11 -14.63 -2.83
C LYS A 262 4.84 -15.91 -3.20
N LEU A 263 5.43 -16.60 -2.21
CA LEU A 263 6.11 -17.89 -2.42
C LEU A 263 5.17 -18.93 -3.05
N PHE A 264 3.92 -18.98 -2.59
CA PHE A 264 2.91 -19.85 -3.19
C PHE A 264 2.62 -19.51 -4.65
N ASN A 265 2.50 -18.22 -4.98
CA ASN A 265 2.23 -17.78 -6.35
C ASN A 265 3.40 -18.05 -7.29
N ASP A 266 4.63 -17.76 -6.85
CA ASP A 266 5.84 -18.02 -7.64
C ASP A 266 5.97 -19.53 -7.92
N TYR A 267 5.76 -20.35 -6.90
CA TYR A 267 5.69 -21.80 -7.01
C TYR A 267 4.63 -22.26 -8.03
N ARG A 268 3.41 -21.75 -7.90
CA ARG A 268 2.27 -22.12 -8.75
C ARG A 268 2.53 -21.78 -10.22
N ASN A 269 3.24 -20.68 -10.48
CA ASN A 269 3.59 -20.24 -11.83
C ASN A 269 4.71 -21.09 -12.44
N GLU A 270 5.70 -21.51 -11.66
CA GLU A 270 6.78 -22.38 -12.12
C GLU A 270 6.32 -23.80 -12.44
N ASN A 271 5.48 -24.40 -11.58
CA ASN A 271 5.06 -25.79 -11.72
C ASN A 271 3.60 -26.02 -11.27
N PRO A 272 2.61 -25.73 -12.14
CA PRO A 272 1.18 -25.85 -11.79
C PRO A 272 0.72 -27.26 -11.40
N LYS A 273 1.49 -28.30 -11.73
CA LYS A 273 1.10 -29.72 -11.61
C LYS A 273 1.75 -30.48 -10.43
N LYS A 274 2.61 -29.86 -9.60
CA LYS A 274 3.55 -30.64 -8.75
C LYS A 274 3.76 -30.21 -7.30
N MET A 275 2.78 -29.60 -6.60
CA MET A 275 2.97 -29.30 -5.16
C MET A 275 2.78 -30.56 -4.31
N SER A 276 3.78 -31.44 -4.34
CA SER A 276 3.85 -32.58 -3.41
C SER A 276 3.78 -32.05 -1.98
N PRO A 277 3.03 -32.70 -1.07
CA PRO A 277 3.06 -32.37 0.35
C PRO A 277 4.47 -32.36 0.96
N THR A 278 5.40 -33.11 0.38
CA THR A 278 6.80 -33.23 0.83
C THR A 278 7.75 -32.20 0.19
N ASP A 279 7.27 -31.29 -0.67
CA ASP A 279 8.14 -30.25 -1.23
C ASP A 279 8.54 -29.25 -0.12
N PRO A 280 9.84 -29.03 0.14
CA PRO A 280 10.30 -28.12 1.19
C PRO A 280 9.73 -26.70 1.06
N ARG A 281 9.47 -26.24 -0.17
CA ARG A 281 8.86 -24.92 -0.42
C ARG A 281 7.40 -24.88 0.03
N LYS A 282 6.66 -25.98 -0.17
CA LYS A 282 5.28 -26.10 0.32
C LYS A 282 5.26 -26.09 1.84
N MET A 283 6.12 -26.89 2.47
CA MET A 283 6.26 -26.92 3.94
C MET A 283 6.61 -25.53 4.48
N ARG A 284 7.47 -24.78 3.78
CA ARG A 284 7.79 -23.39 4.16
C ARG A 284 6.58 -22.47 4.05
N VAL A 285 5.79 -22.56 2.97
CA VAL A 285 4.54 -21.79 2.82
C VAL A 285 3.54 -22.13 3.92
N GLU A 286 3.37 -23.41 4.24
CA GLU A 286 2.50 -23.90 5.31
C GLU A 286 2.93 -23.36 6.67
N SER A 287 4.21 -23.46 7.01
CA SER A 287 4.80 -22.92 8.25
C SER A 287 4.60 -21.40 8.38
N LEU A 288 4.78 -20.63 7.30
CA LEU A 288 4.55 -19.19 7.33
C LEU A 288 3.06 -18.84 7.50
N ASN A 289 2.14 -19.58 6.87
CA ASN A 289 0.71 -19.36 7.06
C ASN A 289 0.27 -19.71 8.48
N GLU A 290 0.84 -20.76 9.08
CA GLU A 290 0.60 -21.15 10.47
C GLU A 290 1.09 -20.07 11.44
N GLU A 291 2.33 -19.58 11.28
CA GLU A 291 2.89 -18.49 12.07
C GLU A 291 2.00 -17.24 11.99
N ALA A 292 1.60 -16.83 10.78
CA ALA A 292 0.73 -15.67 10.59
C ALA A 292 -0.65 -15.86 11.25
N SER A 293 -1.27 -17.04 11.13
CA SER A 293 -2.55 -17.35 11.78
C SER A 293 -2.42 -17.25 13.30
N ASN A 294 -1.39 -17.86 13.89
CA ASN A 294 -1.15 -17.85 15.33
C ASN A 294 -0.96 -16.42 15.85
N LEU A 295 -0.21 -15.58 15.13
CA LEU A 295 -0.02 -14.18 15.50
C LEU A 295 -1.34 -13.38 15.44
N TYR A 296 -2.16 -13.55 14.39
CA TYR A 296 -3.46 -12.87 14.33
C TYR A 296 -4.42 -13.35 15.43
N GLN A 297 -4.45 -14.65 15.74
CA GLN A 297 -5.26 -15.16 16.86
C GLN A 297 -4.79 -14.57 18.19
N LYS A 298 -3.47 -14.51 18.42
CA LYS A 298 -2.89 -13.90 19.62
C LYS A 298 -3.26 -12.41 19.72
N LEU A 299 -3.17 -11.66 18.62
CA LEU A 299 -3.55 -10.24 18.57
C LEU A 299 -5.02 -10.03 18.96
N ILE A 300 -5.93 -10.83 18.39
CA ILE A 300 -7.37 -10.74 18.67
C ILE A 300 -7.66 -11.02 20.14
N ARG A 301 -7.03 -12.05 20.74
CA ARG A 301 -7.20 -12.41 22.15
C ARG A 301 -6.64 -11.37 23.12
N LEU A 302 -5.48 -10.79 22.81
CA LEU A 302 -4.81 -9.85 23.74
C LEU A 302 -5.34 -8.42 23.64
N ASN A 303 -5.98 -8.04 22.51
CA ASN A 303 -6.35 -6.65 22.22
C ASN A 303 -7.85 -6.49 22.00
N GLU A 304 -8.64 -7.15 22.85
CA GLU A 304 -10.09 -7.24 22.75
C GLU A 304 -10.82 -5.89 22.76
N ASN A 305 -10.21 -4.84 23.32
CA ASN A 305 -10.78 -3.50 23.41
C ASN A 305 -10.17 -2.52 22.41
N ASN A 306 -9.38 -3.00 21.44
CA ASN A 306 -8.71 -2.16 20.47
C ASN A 306 -9.28 -2.33 19.05
N SER A 307 -10.11 -1.38 18.61
CA SER A 307 -10.75 -1.45 17.30
C SER A 307 -9.76 -1.52 16.13
N HIS A 308 -8.62 -0.83 16.24
CA HIS A 308 -7.59 -0.80 15.19
C HIS A 308 -6.90 -2.17 15.02
N ILE A 309 -6.45 -2.78 16.11
CA ILE A 309 -5.81 -4.10 16.07
C ILE A 309 -6.81 -5.18 15.65
N LEU A 310 -8.04 -5.14 16.17
CA LEU A 310 -9.07 -6.11 15.85
C LEU A 310 -9.44 -6.09 14.37
N CYS A 311 -9.72 -4.91 13.80
CA CYS A 311 -10.15 -4.82 12.40
C CYS A 311 -9.04 -5.27 11.42
N ARG A 312 -7.79 -4.87 11.69
CA ARG A 312 -6.63 -5.28 10.88
C ARG A 312 -6.33 -6.77 11.02
N SER A 313 -6.45 -7.33 12.22
CA SER A 313 -6.25 -8.77 12.45
C SER A 313 -7.34 -9.61 11.79
N ALA A 314 -8.60 -9.17 11.88
CA ALA A 314 -9.73 -9.79 11.18
C ALA A 314 -9.49 -9.83 9.67
N PHE A 315 -9.16 -8.69 9.07
CA PHE A 315 -8.86 -8.61 7.64
C PHE A 315 -7.57 -9.35 7.26
N GLY A 316 -6.61 -9.39 8.18
CA GLY A 316 -5.43 -10.23 8.19
C GLY A 316 -5.75 -11.70 7.94
N MET A 317 -6.60 -12.22 8.82
CA MET A 317 -7.03 -13.60 8.95
C MET A 317 -7.81 -14.10 7.73
N VAL A 318 -8.79 -13.34 7.23
CA VAL A 318 -9.60 -13.78 6.08
C VAL A 318 -8.79 -13.96 4.79
N LYS A 319 -7.63 -13.30 4.68
CA LYS A 319 -6.74 -13.43 3.51
C LYS A 319 -5.84 -14.67 3.56
N LEU A 320 -5.75 -15.37 4.69
CA LEU A 320 -5.03 -16.65 4.75
C LEU A 320 -5.75 -17.71 3.91
N PRO A 321 -5.03 -18.73 3.40
CA PRO A 321 -5.64 -19.91 2.79
C PRO A 321 -6.18 -20.87 3.85
N GLU A 322 -7.07 -21.79 3.45
CA GLU A 322 -7.44 -22.94 4.30
C GLU A 322 -6.22 -23.84 4.54
N PRO A 323 -6.06 -24.46 5.72
CA PRO A 323 -6.95 -24.43 6.90
C PRO A 323 -6.64 -23.30 7.90
N TYR A 324 -5.68 -22.42 7.58
CA TYR A 324 -5.18 -21.38 8.50
C TYR A 324 -6.14 -20.19 8.67
N ARG A 325 -7.11 -20.09 7.77
CA ARG A 325 -8.16 -19.07 7.81
C ARG A 325 -9.19 -19.44 8.87
N CYS A 326 -9.36 -18.58 9.87
CA CYS A 326 -10.45 -18.67 10.84
C CYS A 326 -11.50 -17.59 10.54
N LEU A 327 -12.47 -17.90 9.67
CA LEU A 327 -13.46 -16.91 9.23
C LEU A 327 -14.37 -16.44 10.37
N ASP A 328 -14.85 -17.36 11.22
CA ASP A 328 -15.75 -17.05 12.33
C ASP A 328 -15.10 -16.08 13.31
N LEU A 329 -13.86 -16.36 13.71
CA LEU A 329 -13.08 -15.48 14.58
C LEU A 329 -12.85 -14.10 13.95
N ALA A 330 -12.62 -14.04 12.63
CA ALA A 330 -12.44 -12.78 11.93
C ALA A 330 -13.75 -11.95 11.89
N VAL A 331 -14.90 -12.61 11.72
CA VAL A 331 -16.22 -11.97 11.75
C VAL A 331 -16.53 -11.43 13.14
N GLU A 332 -16.24 -12.20 14.19
CA GLU A 332 -16.39 -11.73 15.58
C GLU A 332 -15.49 -10.52 15.87
N ALA A 333 -14.22 -10.60 15.48
CA ALA A 333 -13.26 -9.52 15.70
C ALA A 333 -13.66 -8.22 14.97
N ILE A 334 -14.12 -8.31 13.72
CA ILE A 334 -14.56 -7.10 12.98
C ILE A 334 -15.87 -6.52 13.56
N ALA A 335 -16.80 -7.36 14.00
CA ALA A 335 -18.02 -6.91 14.68
C ALA A 335 -17.70 -6.20 16.00
N LYS A 336 -16.76 -6.75 16.79
CA LYS A 336 -16.28 -6.12 18.03
C LYS A 336 -15.59 -4.79 17.76
N ALA A 337 -14.74 -4.71 16.72
CA ALA A 337 -14.10 -3.47 16.32
C ALA A 337 -15.13 -2.37 15.97
N LEU A 338 -16.18 -2.71 15.23
CA LEU A 338 -17.27 -1.79 14.89
C LEU A 338 -18.13 -1.43 16.11
N LYS A 339 -18.28 -2.31 17.09
CA LYS A 339 -18.95 -1.97 18.36
C LYS A 339 -18.17 -0.93 19.15
N ILE A 340 -16.84 -1.03 19.17
CA ILE A 340 -15.95 -0.08 19.87
C ILE A 340 -15.88 1.25 19.13
N SER A 341 -15.82 1.22 17.79
CA SER A 341 -15.70 2.42 16.96
C SER A 341 -16.59 2.32 15.71
N PRO A 342 -17.90 2.59 15.83
CA PRO A 342 -18.86 2.42 14.73
C PRO A 342 -18.55 3.24 13.49
N ASN A 343 -17.94 4.41 13.68
CA ASN A 343 -17.57 5.34 12.61
C ASN A 343 -16.10 5.21 12.19
N ASN A 344 -15.41 4.12 12.52
CA ASN A 344 -14.04 3.94 12.06
C ASN A 344 -14.02 3.61 10.54
N PRO A 345 -13.39 4.44 9.69
CA PRO A 345 -13.42 4.27 8.24
C PRO A 345 -12.82 2.93 7.78
N MET A 346 -11.70 2.54 8.39
CA MET A 346 -11.00 1.29 8.08
C MET A 346 -11.79 0.06 8.49
N ALA A 347 -12.38 0.06 9.69
CA ALA A 347 -13.19 -1.06 10.17
C ALA A 347 -14.42 -1.28 9.28
N ASN A 348 -15.11 -0.20 8.90
CA ASN A 348 -16.23 -0.28 7.96
C ASN A 348 -15.78 -0.79 6.58
N HIS A 349 -14.67 -0.28 6.04
CA HIS A 349 -14.16 -0.75 4.75
C HIS A 349 -13.82 -2.25 4.79
N TYR A 350 -13.13 -2.69 5.85
CA TYR A 350 -12.74 -4.10 6.01
C TYR A 350 -13.94 -5.01 6.25
N ALA A 351 -14.93 -4.58 7.05
CA ALA A 351 -16.19 -5.31 7.22
C ALA A 351 -16.87 -5.50 5.87
N GLY A 352 -17.06 -4.42 5.10
CA GLY A 352 -17.63 -4.47 3.77
C GLY A 352 -16.92 -5.47 2.86
N LEU A 353 -15.58 -5.47 2.87
CA LEU A 353 -14.79 -6.44 2.09
C LEU A 353 -14.92 -7.87 2.59
N ILE A 354 -15.01 -8.10 3.91
CA ILE A 354 -15.22 -9.42 4.50
C ILE A 354 -16.57 -9.99 4.05
N TYR A 355 -17.66 -9.22 4.21
CA TYR A 355 -19.00 -9.63 3.81
C TYR A 355 -19.08 -9.94 2.31
N VAL A 356 -18.62 -9.02 1.44
CA VAL A 356 -18.67 -9.22 -0.02
C VAL A 356 -17.80 -10.40 -0.47
N ARG A 357 -16.52 -10.44 -0.03
CA ARG A 357 -15.53 -11.35 -0.64
C ARG A 357 -15.52 -12.73 0.01
N HIS A 358 -15.77 -12.81 1.32
CA HIS A 358 -15.58 -14.03 2.10
C HIS A 358 -16.92 -14.64 2.52
N LEU A 359 -17.89 -13.84 2.95
CA LEU A 359 -19.23 -14.34 3.32
C LEU A 359 -20.20 -14.42 2.13
N LYS A 360 -19.88 -13.76 1.02
CA LYS A 360 -20.74 -13.66 -0.18
C LYS A 360 -22.08 -12.96 0.09
N ASP A 361 -22.08 -12.08 1.07
CA ASP A 361 -23.21 -11.22 1.40
C ASP A 361 -22.96 -9.82 0.82
N ASN A 362 -23.56 -9.58 -0.35
CA ASN A 362 -23.41 -8.31 -1.06
C ASN A 362 -24.21 -7.19 -0.40
N GLU A 363 -25.32 -7.49 0.27
CA GLU A 363 -26.22 -6.48 0.84
C GLU A 363 -25.60 -5.88 2.10
N GLU A 364 -25.23 -6.73 3.07
CA GLU A 364 -24.58 -6.29 4.30
C GLU A 364 -23.20 -5.70 3.99
N GLY A 365 -22.49 -6.28 3.01
CA GLY A 365 -21.24 -5.73 2.51
C GLY A 365 -21.37 -4.31 1.92
N MET A 366 -22.41 -4.06 1.13
CA MET A 366 -22.69 -2.75 0.54
C MET A 366 -22.95 -1.69 1.62
N LYS A 367 -23.67 -2.04 2.69
CA LYS A 367 -23.96 -1.15 3.82
C LYS A 367 -22.67 -0.62 4.44
N TYR A 368 -21.74 -1.49 4.84
CA TYR A 368 -20.48 -1.05 5.45
C TYR A 368 -19.58 -0.29 4.47
N LEU A 369 -19.53 -0.70 3.19
CA LEU A 369 -18.77 0.03 2.17
C LEU A 369 -19.31 1.46 1.97
N LYS A 370 -20.63 1.66 1.99
CA LYS A 370 -21.25 2.99 1.90
C LYS A 370 -20.91 3.86 3.11
N ILE A 371 -20.88 3.30 4.31
CA ILE A 371 -20.46 4.03 5.52
C ILE A 371 -19.01 4.50 5.36
N ALA A 372 -18.08 3.60 5.02
CA ALA A 372 -16.68 3.97 4.79
C ALA A 372 -16.52 5.00 3.65
N ALA A 373 -17.30 4.89 2.57
CA ALA A 373 -17.32 5.84 1.47
C ALA A 373 -17.85 7.24 1.89
N SER A 374 -18.80 7.28 2.84
CA SER A 374 -19.29 8.54 3.42
C SER A 374 -18.24 9.21 4.31
N LEU A 375 -17.37 8.42 4.95
CA LEU A 375 -16.23 8.86 5.75
C LEU A 375 -14.98 9.16 4.89
N ASN A 376 -15.19 9.61 3.66
CA ASN A 376 -14.12 10.00 2.73
C ASN A 376 -13.04 8.92 2.46
N VAL A 377 -13.38 7.63 2.44
CA VAL A 377 -12.44 6.59 1.99
C VAL A 377 -12.56 6.33 0.49
N TYR A 378 -11.62 6.81 -0.33
CA TYR A 378 -11.61 6.60 -1.79
C TYR A 378 -11.68 5.10 -2.16
N GLY A 379 -10.95 4.24 -1.45
CA GLY A 379 -10.94 2.80 -1.68
C GLY A 379 -12.32 2.16 -1.47
N ALA A 380 -13.10 2.65 -0.51
CA ALA A 380 -14.45 2.17 -0.26
C ALA A 380 -15.41 2.60 -1.38
N HIS A 381 -15.33 3.85 -1.87
CA HIS A 381 -16.07 4.30 -3.06
C HIS A 381 -15.78 3.42 -4.27
N ALA A 382 -14.50 3.12 -4.53
CA ALA A 382 -14.11 2.23 -5.62
C ALA A 382 -14.66 0.80 -5.47
N ASP A 383 -14.72 0.28 -4.24
CA ASP A 383 -15.32 -1.03 -3.95
C ASP A 383 -16.86 -1.01 -4.07
N VAL A 384 -17.55 0.08 -3.67
CA VAL A 384 -18.99 0.28 -3.91
C VAL A 384 -19.29 0.23 -5.41
N MET A 385 -18.55 1.00 -6.22
CA MET A 385 -18.73 1.03 -7.67
C MET A 385 -18.49 -0.35 -8.29
N ARG A 386 -17.45 -1.07 -7.84
CA ARG A 386 -17.17 -2.44 -8.31
C ARG A 386 -18.31 -3.39 -7.97
N LEU A 387 -18.88 -3.27 -6.77
CA LEU A 387 -20.01 -4.09 -6.34
C LEU A 387 -21.27 -3.78 -7.15
N LYS A 388 -21.63 -2.49 -7.32
CA LYS A 388 -22.74 -2.06 -8.19
C LYS A 388 -22.60 -2.62 -9.61
N TYR A 389 -21.42 -2.48 -10.21
CA TYR A 389 -21.14 -3.04 -11.53
C TYR A 389 -21.26 -4.56 -11.57
N SER A 390 -20.86 -5.27 -10.50
CA SER A 390 -20.99 -6.73 -10.45
C SER A 390 -22.45 -7.19 -10.32
N MET A 391 -23.32 -6.37 -9.73
CA MET A 391 -24.75 -6.65 -9.59
C MET A 391 -25.55 -6.28 -10.84
N ASP A 392 -25.22 -5.16 -11.49
CA ASP A 392 -25.85 -4.71 -12.74
C ASP A 392 -24.81 -4.36 -13.80
N ARG A 393 -24.21 -5.38 -14.40
CA ARG A 393 -23.15 -5.19 -15.40
C ARG A 393 -23.64 -4.50 -16.68
N LYS A 394 -24.93 -4.63 -17.02
CA LYS A 394 -25.47 -4.19 -18.31
C LYS A 394 -25.84 -2.70 -18.28
N ASN A 395 -26.44 -2.22 -17.20
CA ASN A 395 -26.96 -0.85 -17.16
C ASN A 395 -26.10 0.09 -16.31
N TYR A 396 -25.17 -0.42 -15.50
CA TYR A 396 -24.36 0.44 -14.65
C TYR A 396 -23.37 1.32 -15.45
N ASN A 397 -23.44 2.62 -15.22
CA ASN A 397 -22.51 3.61 -15.75
C ASN A 397 -21.74 4.30 -14.60
N PRO A 398 -20.43 4.02 -14.43
CA PRO A 398 -19.64 4.60 -13.35
C PRO A 398 -19.20 6.04 -13.61
N ILE A 399 -19.38 6.60 -14.81
CA ILE A 399 -18.85 7.92 -15.17
C ILE A 399 -19.33 9.05 -14.26
N PRO A 400 -20.62 9.16 -13.90
CA PRO A 400 -21.08 10.20 -12.96
C PRO A 400 -20.37 10.11 -11.61
N GLU A 401 -20.32 8.91 -11.02
CA GLU A 401 -19.66 8.67 -9.72
C GLU A 401 -18.15 8.96 -9.81
N LEU A 402 -17.46 8.47 -10.86
CA LEU A 402 -16.04 8.77 -11.06
C LEU A 402 -15.77 10.27 -11.27
N THR A 403 -16.70 11.01 -11.88
CA THR A 403 -16.56 12.46 -12.06
C THR A 403 -16.71 13.21 -10.74
N GLU A 404 -17.63 12.77 -9.87
CA GLU A 404 -17.76 13.27 -8.50
C GLU A 404 -16.47 13.05 -7.70
N LEU A 405 -15.83 11.88 -7.85
CA LEU A 405 -14.57 11.57 -7.16
C LEU A 405 -13.42 12.51 -7.54
N LEU A 406 -13.41 13.07 -8.77
CA LEU A 406 -12.38 14.05 -9.17
C LEU A 406 -12.44 15.33 -8.32
N SER A 407 -13.63 15.78 -7.97
CA SER A 407 -13.81 16.94 -7.08
C SER A 407 -13.60 16.59 -5.61
N LYS A 408 -14.01 15.38 -5.21
CA LYS A 408 -13.99 14.95 -3.80
C LYS A 408 -12.59 14.55 -3.31
N TYR A 409 -11.78 13.93 -4.17
CA TYR A 409 -10.49 13.36 -3.80
C TYR A 409 -9.35 13.95 -4.62
N LYS A 410 -8.85 15.11 -4.18
CA LYS A 410 -7.77 15.84 -4.86
C LYS A 410 -6.51 14.97 -5.03
N ASP A 411 -6.18 14.17 -4.02
CA ASP A 411 -5.01 13.28 -4.04
C ASP A 411 -5.18 12.07 -4.98
N ASN A 412 -6.40 11.77 -5.41
CA ASN A 412 -6.70 10.63 -6.29
C ASN A 412 -7.14 11.05 -7.69
N VAL A 413 -6.97 12.31 -8.09
CA VAL A 413 -7.30 12.79 -9.44
C VAL A 413 -6.60 11.95 -10.50
N GLY A 414 -5.31 11.63 -10.31
CA GLY A 414 -4.52 10.79 -11.20
C GLY A 414 -5.10 9.40 -11.41
N THR A 415 -5.37 8.71 -10.30
CA THR A 415 -5.98 7.37 -10.30
C THR A 415 -7.40 7.40 -10.88
N THR A 416 -8.20 8.41 -10.56
CA THR A 416 -9.59 8.54 -11.00
C THR A 416 -9.68 8.79 -12.51
N ASN A 417 -8.88 9.72 -13.05
CA ASN A 417 -8.76 9.93 -14.49
C ASN A 417 -8.32 8.65 -15.22
N THR A 418 -7.41 7.88 -14.64
CA THR A 418 -6.98 6.58 -15.19
C THR A 418 -8.13 5.57 -15.24
N GLN A 419 -8.98 5.51 -14.21
CA GLN A 419 -10.16 4.63 -14.20
C GLN A 419 -11.23 5.08 -15.21
N ILE A 420 -11.45 6.40 -15.36
CA ILE A 420 -12.35 6.95 -16.40
C ILE A 420 -11.84 6.58 -17.78
N ALA A 421 -10.55 6.80 -18.05
CA ALA A 421 -9.91 6.44 -19.32
C ALA A 421 -10.07 4.94 -19.61
N SER A 422 -9.81 4.10 -18.60
CA SER A 422 -9.97 2.65 -18.69
C SER A 422 -11.40 2.22 -19.03
N TRP A 423 -12.41 2.86 -18.43
CA TRP A 423 -13.81 2.56 -18.73
C TRP A 423 -14.16 2.91 -20.18
N TYR A 424 -13.79 4.11 -20.65
CA TYR A 424 -14.01 4.48 -22.04
C TYR A 424 -13.29 3.51 -23.01
N PHE A 425 -12.06 3.15 -22.69
CA PHE A 425 -11.22 2.31 -23.54
C PHE A 425 -11.69 0.86 -23.64
N PHE A 426 -12.00 0.21 -22.51
CA PHE A 426 -12.37 -1.20 -22.48
C PHE A 426 -13.87 -1.46 -22.58
N ASN A 427 -14.71 -0.61 -21.98
CA ASN A 427 -16.15 -0.85 -21.86
C ASN A 427 -16.98 -0.08 -22.89
N LYS A 428 -16.57 1.14 -23.26
CA LYS A 428 -17.27 1.95 -24.28
C LYS A 428 -16.62 1.91 -25.66
N LEU A 429 -15.42 1.35 -25.76
CA LEU A 429 -14.61 1.29 -26.99
C LEU A 429 -14.33 2.68 -27.61
N ASP A 430 -14.32 3.72 -26.78
CA ASP A 430 -14.09 5.12 -27.17
C ASP A 430 -12.64 5.51 -26.86
N LEU A 431 -11.79 5.36 -27.88
CA LEU A 431 -10.35 5.61 -27.78
C LEU A 431 -10.03 7.10 -27.59
N ASN A 432 -10.76 7.99 -28.26
CA ASN A 432 -10.51 9.43 -28.19
C ASN A 432 -10.86 9.98 -26.82
N LYS A 433 -12.01 9.63 -26.24
CA LYS A 433 -12.33 10.03 -24.86
C LYS A 433 -11.38 9.42 -23.86
N ALA A 434 -11.01 8.15 -24.03
CA ALA A 434 -10.02 7.54 -23.15
C ALA A 434 -8.71 8.34 -23.11
N TRP A 435 -8.20 8.73 -24.30
CA TRP A 435 -6.98 9.53 -24.39
C TRP A 435 -7.11 10.92 -23.77
N GLN A 436 -8.26 11.59 -23.91
CA GLN A 436 -8.49 12.92 -23.30
C GLN A 436 -8.33 12.92 -21.78
N TYR A 437 -8.72 11.84 -21.09
CA TYR A 437 -8.50 11.70 -19.65
C TYR A 437 -7.07 11.26 -19.32
N LEU A 438 -6.52 10.33 -20.11
CA LEU A 438 -5.19 9.79 -19.86
C LEU A 438 -4.07 10.83 -20.08
N LYS A 439 -4.24 11.74 -21.05
CA LYS A 439 -3.33 12.85 -21.32
C LYS A 439 -3.17 13.83 -20.14
N LYS A 440 -4.13 13.85 -19.21
CA LYS A 440 -4.05 14.69 -17.99
C LYS A 440 -3.13 14.11 -16.92
N VAL A 441 -2.66 12.87 -17.08
CA VAL A 441 -1.96 12.10 -16.03
C VAL A 441 -0.69 11.41 -16.56
N THR A 442 -0.01 12.03 -17.53
CA THR A 442 1.17 11.45 -18.22
C THR A 442 2.38 11.22 -17.31
N ILE A 443 2.49 11.99 -16.22
CA ILE A 443 3.57 11.90 -15.22
C ILE A 443 3.19 10.92 -14.09
N ASP A 444 1.90 10.61 -13.96
CA ASP A 444 1.39 9.77 -12.86
C ASP A 444 1.81 8.30 -13.04
N PRO A 445 2.18 7.58 -11.96
CA PRO A 445 2.46 6.15 -12.04
C PRO A 445 1.22 5.26 -12.26
N ALA A 446 0.01 5.74 -11.94
CA ALA A 446 -1.21 4.94 -11.97
C ALA A 446 -1.54 4.33 -13.35
N PRO A 447 -1.42 5.04 -14.49
CA PRO A 447 -1.55 4.45 -15.81
C PRO A 447 -0.58 3.29 -16.09
N ARG A 448 0.66 3.34 -15.57
CA ARG A 448 1.71 2.36 -15.89
C ARG A 448 1.54 1.03 -15.15
N ALA A 449 0.87 1.05 -14.01
CA ALA A 449 0.55 -0.12 -13.21
C ALA A 449 -0.96 -0.30 -13.03
N HIS A 450 -1.71 -0.03 -14.09
CA HIS A 450 -3.17 0.09 -14.03
C HIS A 450 -3.88 -1.25 -13.83
N LYS A 451 -4.85 -1.25 -12.91
CA LYS A 451 -5.86 -2.32 -12.78
C LYS A 451 -7.24 -1.70 -12.88
N SER A 452 -7.99 -2.07 -13.91
CA SER A 452 -9.35 -1.60 -14.09
C SER A 452 -10.26 -2.06 -12.95
N LEU A 453 -11.09 -1.16 -12.43
CA LEU A 453 -12.14 -1.52 -11.47
C LEU A 453 -13.20 -2.45 -12.08
N PHE A 454 -13.36 -2.41 -13.40
CA PHE A 454 -14.50 -3.01 -14.12
C PHE A 454 -14.10 -4.23 -14.97
N LEU A 455 -12.83 -4.64 -14.92
CA LEU A 455 -12.32 -5.88 -15.50
C LEU A 455 -11.69 -6.76 -14.43
N ARG A 456 -11.78 -8.08 -14.59
CA ARG A 456 -11.06 -9.02 -13.73
C ARG A 456 -9.62 -9.14 -14.25
N MET A 457 -8.68 -8.59 -13.49
CA MET A 457 -7.26 -8.56 -13.86
C MET A 457 -6.39 -9.17 -12.75
N ASN A 458 -5.60 -10.19 -13.10
CA ASN A 458 -4.60 -10.74 -12.17
C ASN A 458 -3.38 -9.82 -12.07
N ASN A 459 -2.90 -9.36 -13.23
CA ASN A 459 -1.74 -8.50 -13.37
C ASN A 459 -2.19 -7.11 -13.81
N PRO A 460 -1.48 -6.05 -13.39
CA PRO A 460 -1.69 -4.72 -13.98
C PRO A 460 -1.28 -4.71 -15.45
N CYS A 461 -1.60 -3.62 -16.15
CA CYS A 461 -1.04 -3.30 -17.46
C CYS A 461 -0.54 -1.84 -17.49
N ASP A 462 0.39 -1.53 -18.40
CA ASP A 462 0.67 -0.14 -18.78
C ASP A 462 -0.40 0.32 -19.77
N LEU A 463 -1.31 1.17 -19.32
CA LEU A 463 -2.43 1.64 -20.13
C LEU A 463 -1.97 2.49 -21.33
N PHE A 464 -0.82 3.16 -21.25
CA PHE A 464 -0.25 3.87 -22.39
C PHE A 464 0.19 2.89 -23.48
N GLU A 465 0.89 1.82 -23.09
CA GLU A 465 1.35 0.78 -24.02
C GLU A 465 0.18 0.08 -24.71
N VAL A 466 -0.84 -0.30 -23.94
CA VAL A 466 -2.04 -0.95 -24.47
C VAL A 466 -2.80 -0.02 -25.43
N MET A 467 -2.88 1.28 -25.11
CA MET A 467 -3.52 2.26 -25.97
C MET A 467 -2.71 2.52 -27.25
N PHE A 468 -1.38 2.55 -27.14
CA PHE A 468 -0.48 2.71 -28.28
C PHE A 468 -0.59 1.54 -29.25
N ASP A 469 -0.64 0.30 -28.73
CA ASP A 469 -0.89 -0.91 -29.53
C ASP A 469 -2.23 -0.83 -30.29
N GLU A 470 -3.30 -0.37 -29.63
CA GLU A 470 -4.62 -0.19 -30.27
C GLU A 470 -4.61 0.89 -31.37
N VAL A 471 -3.95 2.03 -31.13
CA VAL A 471 -3.81 3.11 -32.14
C VAL A 471 -3.08 2.58 -33.38
N LYS A 472 -1.95 1.89 -33.19
CA LYS A 472 -1.19 1.25 -34.27
C LYS A 472 -2.08 0.28 -35.05
N LEU A 473 -2.83 -0.58 -34.35
CA LEU A 473 -3.73 -1.57 -34.97
C LEU A 473 -4.84 -0.90 -35.80
N LYS A 474 -5.49 0.14 -35.28
CA LYS A 474 -6.52 0.87 -36.02
C LYS A 474 -5.99 1.51 -37.30
N LEU A 475 -4.84 2.17 -37.22
CA LEU A 475 -4.20 2.81 -38.38
C LEU A 475 -3.79 1.77 -39.43
N ALA A 476 -3.13 0.69 -39.01
CA ALA A 476 -2.69 -0.38 -39.91
C ALA A 476 -3.85 -1.10 -40.61
N GLN A 477 -4.98 -1.28 -39.90
CA GLN A 477 -6.18 -1.93 -40.44
C GLN A 477 -7.11 -0.95 -41.17
N ARG A 478 -6.74 0.33 -41.27
CA ARG A 478 -7.59 1.41 -41.81
C ARG A 478 -8.98 1.46 -41.17
N LYS A 479 -9.04 1.22 -39.86
CA LYS A 479 -10.27 1.25 -39.05
C LYS A 479 -10.49 2.64 -38.45
N TYR A 480 -10.81 3.59 -39.32
CA TYR A 480 -11.23 4.96 -38.99
C TYR A 480 -12.35 5.37 -39.95
N GLU A 481 -13.28 6.20 -39.47
CA GLU A 481 -14.48 6.62 -40.20
C GLU A 481 -14.16 7.71 -41.23
N CYS A 482 -13.19 8.56 -40.94
CA CYS A 482 -12.81 9.68 -41.79
C CYS A 482 -11.33 10.07 -41.62
N GLU A 483 -10.82 10.90 -42.53
CA GLU A 483 -9.43 11.37 -42.53
C GLU A 483 -9.08 12.16 -41.25
N LYS A 484 -10.03 12.95 -40.72
CA LYS A 484 -9.85 13.66 -39.46
C LYS A 484 -9.63 12.72 -38.27
N GLU A 485 -10.31 11.55 -38.24
CA GLU A 485 -10.05 10.54 -37.22
C GLU A 485 -8.67 9.92 -37.41
N ARG A 486 -8.27 9.64 -38.66
CA ARG A 486 -6.92 9.15 -38.98
C ARG A 486 -5.85 10.12 -38.46
N GLU A 487 -5.93 11.41 -38.78
CA GLU A 487 -5.03 12.46 -38.29
C GLU A 487 -4.98 12.51 -36.76
N THR A 488 -6.14 12.43 -36.11
CA THR A 488 -6.24 12.39 -34.64
C THR A 488 -5.52 11.17 -34.06
N LEU A 489 -5.67 10.01 -34.68
CA LEU A 489 -4.97 8.78 -34.29
C LEU A 489 -3.46 8.88 -34.53
N MET A 490 -3.01 9.51 -35.63
CA MET A 490 -1.58 9.75 -35.87
C MET A 490 -0.98 10.62 -34.78
N ALA A 491 -1.61 11.76 -34.47
CA ALA A 491 -1.17 12.68 -33.42
C ALA A 491 -1.12 11.98 -32.06
N MET A 492 -2.16 11.20 -31.72
CA MET A 492 -2.18 10.38 -30.51
C MET A 492 -1.04 9.36 -30.48
N GLY A 493 -0.76 8.70 -31.61
CA GLY A 493 0.34 7.74 -31.74
C GLY A 493 1.72 8.38 -31.52
N LEU A 494 1.93 9.60 -32.01
CA LEU A 494 3.18 10.36 -31.78
C LEU A 494 3.36 10.71 -30.31
N GLU A 495 2.31 11.17 -29.63
CA GLU A 495 2.37 11.49 -28.19
C GLU A 495 2.61 10.22 -27.35
N LEU A 496 1.90 9.12 -27.63
CA LEU A 496 2.06 7.85 -26.92
C LEU A 496 3.45 7.24 -27.14
N ARG A 497 4.04 7.38 -28.32
CA ARG A 497 5.41 6.94 -28.60
C ARG A 497 6.44 7.62 -27.70
N GLN A 498 6.23 8.88 -27.33
CA GLN A 498 7.12 9.59 -26.40
C GLN A 498 7.02 9.03 -24.98
N LEU A 499 5.84 8.56 -24.57
CA LEU A 499 5.59 8.00 -23.24
C LEU A 499 6.03 6.54 -23.10
N CYS A 500 6.10 5.82 -24.22
CA CYS A 500 6.46 4.41 -24.33
C CYS A 500 7.63 4.21 -25.32
N PRO A 501 8.84 4.73 -25.03
CA PRO A 501 9.97 4.67 -25.96
C PRO A 501 10.42 3.24 -26.27
N ASP A 502 10.19 2.31 -25.35
CA ASP A 502 10.55 0.89 -25.49
C ASP A 502 9.56 0.08 -26.32
N ALA A 503 8.35 0.63 -26.56
CA ALA A 503 7.33 -0.07 -27.33
C ALA A 503 7.72 -0.13 -28.81
N HIS A 504 7.85 -1.33 -29.37
CA HIS A 504 8.30 -1.50 -30.74
C HIS A 504 7.28 -0.88 -31.73
N PRO A 505 7.70 0.00 -32.65
CA PRO A 505 6.79 0.72 -33.56
C PRO A 505 5.98 -0.19 -34.49
N HIS A 506 6.50 -1.38 -34.81
CA HIS A 506 5.95 -2.27 -35.84
C HIS A 506 5.45 -3.62 -35.34
N LEU A 507 5.61 -3.92 -34.04
CA LEU A 507 5.07 -5.14 -33.46
C LEU A 507 3.67 -4.83 -32.93
N TYR A 508 2.71 -5.66 -33.31
CA TYR A 508 1.33 -5.59 -32.85
C TYR A 508 1.09 -6.78 -31.93
N GLU A 509 0.80 -6.51 -30.68
CA GLU A 509 0.65 -7.57 -29.67
C GLU A 509 -0.81 -7.86 -29.33
N HIS A 510 -1.75 -7.06 -29.86
CA HIS A 510 -3.18 -7.14 -29.56
C HIS A 510 -3.45 -7.14 -28.05
N LEU A 511 -2.74 -6.27 -27.33
CA LEU A 511 -2.71 -6.26 -25.86
C LEU A 511 -4.11 -6.10 -25.26
N LYS A 512 -4.92 -5.20 -25.84
CA LYS A 512 -6.31 -4.97 -25.42
C LYS A 512 -7.14 -6.26 -25.50
N LEU A 513 -7.06 -6.99 -26.62
CA LEU A 513 -7.80 -8.23 -26.82
C LEU A 513 -7.31 -9.33 -25.86
N ALA A 514 -5.99 -9.43 -25.65
CA ALA A 514 -5.41 -10.37 -24.69
C ALA A 514 -5.93 -10.12 -23.26
N ILE A 515 -6.00 -8.85 -22.83
CA ILE A 515 -6.54 -8.44 -21.52
C ILE A 515 -8.02 -8.81 -21.41
N LEU A 516 -8.84 -8.48 -22.42
CA LEU A 516 -10.27 -8.79 -22.42
C LEU A 516 -10.54 -10.30 -22.37
N ASN A 517 -9.84 -11.09 -23.19
CA ASN A 517 -9.94 -12.55 -23.19
C ASN A 517 -9.55 -13.13 -21.83
N LYS A 518 -8.46 -12.63 -21.23
CA LYS A 518 -8.03 -13.09 -19.91
C LYS A 518 -9.05 -12.75 -18.82
N SER A 519 -9.62 -11.55 -18.86
CA SER A 519 -10.68 -11.14 -17.95
C SER A 519 -11.93 -12.03 -18.09
N ALA A 520 -12.35 -12.33 -19.33
CA ALA A 520 -13.47 -13.23 -19.58
C ALA A 520 -13.24 -14.63 -18.99
N GLN A 521 -12.04 -15.21 -19.21
CA GLN A 521 -11.66 -16.50 -18.62
C GLN A 521 -11.72 -16.50 -17.09
N LEU A 522 -11.32 -15.40 -16.44
CA LEU A 522 -11.35 -15.29 -14.97
C LEU A 522 -12.78 -15.23 -14.45
N VAL A 523 -13.65 -14.43 -15.08
CA VAL A 523 -15.08 -14.36 -14.73
C VAL A 523 -15.75 -15.73 -14.89
N GLU A 524 -15.48 -16.43 -16.00
CA GLU A 524 -16.02 -17.77 -16.24
C GLU A 524 -15.58 -18.75 -15.14
N ARG A 525 -14.32 -18.69 -14.72
CA ARG A 525 -13.79 -19.51 -13.62
C ARG A 525 -14.43 -19.23 -12.27
N GLU A 526 -14.80 -17.98 -11.99
CA GLU A 526 -15.49 -17.58 -10.76
C GLU A 526 -16.96 -18.00 -10.76
N SER A 527 -17.60 -17.98 -11.93
CA SER A 527 -19.02 -18.36 -12.08
C SER A 527 -19.26 -19.87 -11.96
N LYS A 528 -18.26 -20.69 -12.29
CA LYS A 528 -18.38 -22.14 -12.17
C LYS A 528 -18.45 -22.49 -10.68
N PRO A 529 -19.53 -23.13 -10.19
CA PRO A 529 -19.59 -23.59 -8.82
C PRO A 529 -18.38 -24.47 -8.59
N ARG A 530 -17.59 -24.15 -7.56
CA ARG A 530 -16.53 -25.04 -7.11
C ARG A 530 -17.26 -26.27 -6.58
N PHE A 531 -17.50 -27.25 -7.45
CA PHE A 531 -17.81 -28.60 -7.01
C PHE A 531 -16.64 -29.00 -6.15
N ILE A 532 -16.80 -28.82 -4.84
CA ILE A 532 -15.94 -29.40 -3.83
C ILE A 532 -16.04 -30.87 -4.17
N ARG A 533 -15.00 -31.42 -4.80
CA ARG A 533 -14.80 -32.86 -4.86
C ARG A 533 -14.56 -33.24 -3.41
N TYR A 534 -15.63 -33.30 -2.61
CA TYR A 534 -15.70 -34.18 -1.48
C TYR A 534 -15.20 -35.49 -2.03
N GLY A 535 -14.12 -36.00 -1.45
CA GLY A 535 -13.50 -37.24 -1.84
C GLY A 535 -14.57 -38.32 -1.77
N GLY A 536 -15.30 -38.51 -2.87
CA GLY A 536 -15.95 -39.75 -3.21
C GLY A 536 -14.79 -40.71 -3.26
N GLY A 537 -14.58 -41.40 -2.14
CA GLY A 537 -13.65 -42.49 -2.04
C GLY A 537 -13.83 -43.28 -3.31
N ARG A 538 -12.76 -43.40 -4.09
CA ARG A 538 -12.69 -44.45 -5.09
C ARG A 538 -12.85 -45.72 -4.31
N GLY A 539 -14.10 -46.14 -4.14
CA GLY A 539 -14.47 -47.47 -3.77
C GLY A 539 -13.68 -48.32 -4.72
N ARG A 540 -12.63 -48.95 -4.18
CA ARG A 540 -11.96 -50.07 -4.81
C ARG A 540 -13.02 -51.16 -4.84
N GLY A 541 -13.94 -51.07 -5.79
CA GLY A 541 -14.81 -52.14 -6.21
C GLY A 541 -13.89 -53.19 -6.81
N ARG A 542 -13.31 -54.02 -5.95
CA ARG A 542 -12.85 -55.37 -6.29
C ARG A 542 -14.11 -56.17 -6.62
N GLY A 543 -14.65 -55.96 -7.82
CA GLY A 543 -15.67 -56.82 -8.42
C GLY A 543 -15.00 -57.75 -9.41
N ARG A 544 -14.35 -58.80 -8.91
CA ARG A 544 -14.16 -60.02 -9.69
C ARG A 544 -15.54 -60.65 -9.83
N GLY A 545 -16.03 -60.84 -11.05
CA GLY A 545 -17.30 -61.52 -11.29
C GLY A 545 -17.49 -61.80 -12.77
N ARG A 546 -17.00 -62.96 -13.21
CA ARG A 546 -17.36 -63.60 -14.49
C ARG A 546 -18.87 -63.85 -14.53
N GLY A 547 -19.49 -63.69 -15.68
CA GLY A 547 -20.86 -64.15 -15.93
C GLY A 547 -21.30 -63.88 -17.36
N LYS A 548 -21.05 -64.85 -18.25
CA LYS A 548 -21.74 -64.99 -19.53
C LYS A 548 -23.24 -65.22 -19.26
N GLY A 549 -24.10 -64.67 -20.11
CA GLY A 549 -25.52 -65.04 -20.12
C GLY A 549 -26.34 -64.17 -21.06
N GLN A 550 -26.65 -64.71 -22.23
CA GLN A 550 -27.79 -64.30 -23.06
C GLN A 550 -29.08 -64.35 -22.24
N ALA A 551 -29.94 -63.35 -22.41
CA ALA A 551 -31.39 -63.56 -22.48
C ALA A 551 -32.08 -62.30 -23.01
N ASN A 552 -32.86 -62.51 -24.06
CA ASN A 552 -33.96 -61.64 -24.52
C ASN A 552 -34.95 -61.36 -23.40
N PHE A 553 -35.51 -60.15 -23.37
CA PHE A 553 -36.89 -59.76 -23.01
C PHE A 553 -36.88 -58.21 -23.12
N GLY A 554 -37.63 -57.53 -23.98
CA GLY A 554 -39.02 -57.73 -24.36
C GLY A 554 -39.90 -57.12 -23.26
N GLY A 555 -40.37 -55.88 -23.44
CA GLY A 555 -41.30 -55.26 -22.49
C GLY A 555 -41.36 -53.74 -22.57
N ASP A 556 -42.30 -53.26 -23.38
CA ASP A 556 -42.92 -51.94 -23.27
C ASP A 556 -43.38 -51.66 -21.83
N PHE A 557 -43.31 -50.41 -21.37
CA PHE A 557 -44.45 -49.81 -20.66
C PHE A 557 -44.41 -48.28 -20.67
N VAL A 558 -45.52 -47.74 -21.16
CA VAL A 558 -45.94 -46.36 -21.28
C VAL A 558 -46.65 -45.92 -19.99
N GLY A 559 -46.53 -44.64 -19.63
CA GLY A 559 -47.40 -43.95 -18.66
C GLY A 559 -46.59 -43.06 -17.72
N GLY A 560 -46.79 -41.74 -17.60
CA GLY A 560 -48.03 -40.97 -17.70
C GLY A 560 -48.54 -40.65 -16.28
N PHE A 561 -48.98 -39.39 -16.07
CA PHE A 561 -49.53 -38.73 -14.85
C PHE A 561 -48.54 -37.90 -14.02
N LYS A 562 -48.57 -36.55 -14.11
CA LYS A 562 -49.52 -35.55 -13.54
C LYS A 562 -49.57 -35.61 -12.00
N LYS A 563 -48.97 -34.66 -11.28
CA LYS A 563 -49.49 -33.32 -10.86
C LYS A 563 -50.73 -33.42 -9.96
N ASP A 564 -50.55 -33.15 -8.65
CA ASP A 564 -51.36 -32.26 -7.80
C ASP A 564 -50.85 -32.35 -6.34
N LYS A 565 -50.39 -31.24 -5.76
CA LYS A 565 -51.10 -30.30 -4.88
C LYS A 565 -51.52 -30.88 -3.52
N SER A 566 -50.96 -30.22 -2.50
CA SER A 566 -51.59 -29.74 -1.26
C SER A 566 -51.35 -30.48 0.06
N SER A 567 -51.06 -29.62 1.04
CA SER A 567 -51.42 -29.66 2.46
C SER A 567 -50.44 -30.27 3.48
N SER A 568 -50.05 -29.36 4.38
CA SER A 568 -50.08 -29.50 5.84
C SER A 568 -49.23 -30.59 6.50
N ARG A 569 -48.25 -30.17 7.32
CA ARG A 569 -48.35 -30.32 8.78
C ARG A 569 -47.18 -29.69 9.54
N ASP A 570 -47.57 -28.91 10.54
CA ASP A 570 -46.85 -28.60 11.77
C ASP A 570 -46.03 -29.77 12.31
N ARG A 571 -44.80 -29.49 12.77
CA ARG A 571 -44.21 -30.14 13.96
C ARG A 571 -43.24 -29.22 14.69
N THR A 572 -43.75 -28.60 15.75
CA THR A 572 -43.04 -28.31 17.00
C THR A 572 -42.51 -29.59 17.66
N ARG A 573 -41.26 -29.56 18.14
CA ARG A 573 -40.72 -30.45 19.21
C ARG A 573 -39.57 -29.71 19.90
N ARG A 574 -39.79 -29.11 21.09
CA ARG A 574 -39.65 -29.68 22.45
C ARG A 574 -38.29 -30.35 22.72
N SER A 575 -37.44 -29.56 23.40
CA SER A 575 -36.68 -29.85 24.62
C SER A 575 -36.61 -31.29 25.11
N ASN A 576 -35.40 -31.73 25.45
CA ASN A 576 -35.17 -32.49 26.68
C ASN A 576 -33.75 -32.27 27.21
N GLU A 577 -33.70 -31.76 28.44
CA GLU A 577 -32.56 -31.78 29.34
C GLU A 577 -32.24 -33.23 29.75
N ARG A 578 -30.96 -33.54 29.93
CA ARG A 578 -30.54 -34.55 30.92
C ARG A 578 -29.13 -34.25 31.43
N THR A 579 -29.10 -33.94 32.72
CA THR A 579 -27.95 -33.78 33.61
C THR A 579 -27.30 -35.10 34.04
N LYS A 580 -26.07 -34.99 34.58
CA LYS A 580 -25.25 -35.93 35.38
C LYS A 580 -24.45 -36.95 34.55
N SER A 581 -23.19 -37.29 34.84
CA SER A 581 -22.38 -37.21 36.07
C SER A 581 -20.87 -37.28 35.76
N SER A 582 -20.07 -36.89 36.77
CA SER A 582 -18.63 -37.07 36.97
C SER A 582 -18.11 -38.49 36.72
N PHE A 583 -16.81 -38.62 36.38
CA PHE A 583 -15.81 -39.34 37.18
C PHE A 583 -14.40 -39.18 36.60
N ASP A 584 -13.44 -38.86 37.48
CA ASP A 584 -11.99 -38.91 37.26
C ASP A 584 -11.49 -40.35 37.01
N TYR A 585 -10.32 -40.50 36.37
CA TYR A 585 -9.31 -41.50 36.80
C TYR A 585 -7.94 -41.23 36.16
N GLU A 586 -6.95 -40.96 37.01
CA GLU A 586 -5.51 -41.15 36.76
C GLU A 586 -5.17 -42.64 36.60
N GLY A 587 -4.10 -42.97 35.87
CA GLY A 587 -3.57 -44.34 35.93
C GLY A 587 -2.44 -44.66 34.96
N SER A 588 -1.21 -44.35 35.37
CA SER A 588 0.03 -44.94 34.87
C SER A 588 -0.01 -46.47 34.84
N ARG A 589 0.64 -47.09 33.84
CA ARG A 589 1.61 -48.18 34.07
C ARG A 589 2.42 -48.56 32.83
N ASP A 590 3.72 -48.70 33.09
CA ASP A 590 4.75 -49.33 32.28
C ASP A 590 4.39 -50.72 31.76
N ARG A 591 4.98 -51.11 30.62
CA ARG A 591 5.80 -52.32 30.53
C ARG A 591 6.70 -52.34 29.30
N ARG A 592 8.00 -52.55 29.57
CA ARG A 592 9.09 -52.90 28.66
C ARG A 592 9.02 -54.38 28.25
N ASN A 593 9.88 -54.68 27.27
CA ASN A 593 10.53 -55.94 26.87
C ASN A 593 9.96 -56.55 25.57
N SER A 594 10.64 -56.53 24.41
CA SER A 594 12.02 -56.91 24.00
C SER A 594 12.09 -58.33 23.42
N ALA A 595 12.50 -58.44 22.15
CA ALA A 595 13.32 -59.51 21.52
C ALA A 595 13.32 -59.24 19.99
N GLU A 596 14.40 -58.76 19.39
CA GLU A 596 15.63 -59.47 18.95
C GLU A 596 15.44 -60.49 17.81
N LYS A 597 16.09 -60.20 16.66
CA LYS A 597 17.02 -61.05 15.87
C LYS A 597 17.33 -60.32 14.55
N HIS A 598 18.53 -59.79 14.33
CA HIS A 598 19.85 -60.41 14.03
C HIS A 598 20.12 -60.65 12.53
N GLY A 599 21.31 -60.20 12.11
CA GLY A 599 22.05 -60.64 10.91
C GLY A 599 22.55 -59.47 10.05
N ALA A 600 23.68 -58.82 10.35
CA ALA A 600 25.08 -59.20 10.02
C ALA A 600 25.41 -59.06 8.51
N SER A 601 26.58 -58.65 8.00
CA SER A 601 27.89 -58.26 8.51
C SER A 601 28.81 -58.01 7.29
N ARG A 602 29.76 -57.06 7.37
CA ARG A 602 31.17 -57.06 6.85
C ARG A 602 31.67 -55.61 6.76
N GLN A 603 32.55 -55.10 7.63
CA GLN A 603 34.04 -55.24 7.70
C GLN A 603 34.75 -54.87 6.36
N ARG A 604 35.84 -54.09 6.27
CA ARG A 604 36.85 -53.56 7.22
C ARG A 604 37.80 -52.55 6.48
N THR A 605 38.09 -51.38 7.09
CA THR A 605 39.41 -50.69 7.28
C THR A 605 40.27 -50.14 6.08
N PRO A 606 41.36 -49.35 6.30
CA PRO A 606 41.48 -48.02 6.95
C PRO A 606 42.53 -47.08 6.24
N SER A 607 42.98 -46.00 6.93
CA SER A 607 44.13 -45.08 6.70
C SER A 607 43.75 -43.68 6.14
N SER A 608 44.30 -42.53 6.56
CA SER A 608 45.24 -42.14 7.62
C SER A 608 45.24 -40.59 7.81
N SER A 609 45.32 -40.14 9.06
CA SER A 609 46.12 -39.02 9.62
C SER A 609 46.14 -37.60 8.99
N ARG A 610 45.69 -36.62 9.79
CA ARG A 610 46.49 -35.52 10.43
C ARG A 610 45.55 -34.71 11.34
N ASN A 611 45.61 -34.84 12.68
CA ASN A 611 46.45 -34.08 13.65
C ASN A 611 46.37 -32.55 13.43
N LYS A 612 46.10 -31.67 14.40
CA LYS A 612 46.27 -31.68 15.88
C LYS A 612 45.54 -30.43 16.44
N SER A 613 44.71 -30.55 17.49
CA SER A 613 44.96 -30.07 18.88
C SER A 613 44.73 -28.56 19.11
N PHE A 614 44.25 -28.02 20.23
CA PHE A 614 44.36 -28.38 21.65
C PHE A 614 43.21 -27.75 22.45
N GLN A 615 43.04 -28.26 23.67
CA GLN A 615 41.94 -28.14 24.63
C GLN A 615 42.02 -26.91 25.59
N PRO A 616 41.02 -26.71 26.49
CA PRO A 616 40.76 -25.49 27.24
C PRO A 616 41.46 -25.45 28.60
N PHE A 617 41.48 -24.27 29.24
CA PHE A 617 41.79 -24.14 30.66
C PHE A 617 40.90 -23.14 31.40
N SER A 618 40.69 -23.50 32.66
CA SER A 618 39.80 -23.02 33.69
C SER A 618 40.38 -21.94 34.60
N ASN A 619 39.49 -21.13 35.18
CA ASN A 619 39.44 -20.57 36.55
C ASN A 619 40.68 -19.97 37.25
N SER A 620 40.51 -18.72 37.69
CA SER A 620 40.75 -18.25 39.08
C SER A 620 39.87 -17.00 39.33
N ASN A 621 38.82 -17.11 40.16
CA ASN A 621 38.75 -16.75 41.59
C ASN A 621 38.83 -15.25 41.91
N GLY A 622 37.71 -14.70 42.42
CA GLY A 622 37.59 -13.38 43.03
C GLY A 622 36.22 -13.16 43.70
N ARG A 623 36.01 -13.81 44.84
CA ARG A 623 34.85 -13.71 45.76
C ARG A 623 34.42 -12.28 46.10
N ASN A 624 33.11 -12.03 46.19
CA ASN A 624 32.47 -11.63 47.45
C ASN A 624 30.92 -11.74 47.45
N SER A 625 30.45 -12.48 48.46
CA SER A 625 29.19 -12.40 49.22
C SER A 625 27.81 -12.41 48.53
N SER A 626 27.21 -13.61 48.56
CA SER A 626 25.77 -13.95 48.68
C SER A 626 25.11 -13.36 49.97
N PRO A 627 23.88 -13.72 50.44
CA PRO A 627 22.85 -14.65 49.90
C PRO A 627 21.34 -14.30 50.16
N CYS A 628 20.44 -15.07 49.51
CA CYS A 628 19.09 -15.50 49.94
C CYS A 628 17.97 -14.43 50.11
N MET A 629 16.69 -14.66 49.77
CA MET A 629 15.79 -15.68 50.35
C MET A 629 14.51 -15.89 49.51
N LEU A 630 14.07 -17.15 49.49
CA LEU A 630 12.66 -17.57 49.34
C LEU A 630 11.82 -17.02 50.50
N GLY A 631 10.59 -16.58 50.22
CA GLY A 631 9.63 -16.14 51.25
C GLY A 631 8.19 -16.36 50.83
N ASN A 632 7.53 -17.29 51.52
CA ASN A 632 6.12 -17.66 51.41
C ASN A 632 5.18 -16.63 52.10
N ARG A 633 3.95 -16.57 51.57
CA ARG A 633 2.65 -16.28 52.25
C ARG A 633 2.42 -14.95 52.99
N SER A 634 1.36 -14.25 52.60
CA SER A 634 0.29 -13.81 53.52
C SER A 634 -1.05 -13.59 52.80
N LYS A 635 -2.13 -14.17 53.32
CA LYS A 635 -3.51 -13.68 53.14
C LYS A 635 -3.72 -12.41 53.99
N PRO A 636 -4.82 -11.67 53.81
CA PRO A 636 -5.89 -11.83 54.80
C PRO A 636 -7.33 -11.82 54.23
N ASN A 637 -8.21 -12.54 54.96
CA ASN A 637 -9.67 -12.38 55.10
C ASN A 637 -9.98 -10.97 55.69
N SER A 638 -11.16 -10.36 55.76
CA SER A 638 -12.56 -10.56 55.36
C SER A 638 -13.33 -9.33 55.89
N LEU A 639 -14.53 -9.06 55.33
CA LEU A 639 -15.68 -8.36 55.94
C LEU A 639 -15.56 -6.85 56.22
N GLU A 640 -16.29 -6.06 55.43
CA GLU A 640 -17.42 -5.29 55.99
C GLU A 640 -18.52 -5.10 54.94
N LYS A 641 -19.75 -5.43 55.34
CA LYS A 641 -21.00 -5.27 54.61
C LYS A 641 -21.62 -3.95 55.04
N LEU A 642 -22.17 -3.18 54.10
CA LEU A 642 -23.31 -2.30 54.38
C LEU A 642 -24.36 -2.48 53.29
N ASN A 643 -25.44 -3.15 53.68
CA ASN A 643 -26.75 -3.06 53.06
C ASN A 643 -27.39 -1.71 53.41
N LEU A 644 -28.19 -1.16 52.50
CA LEU A 644 -29.45 -0.49 52.85
C LEU A 644 -30.41 -0.66 51.67
N ASP A 645 -31.57 -1.24 52.00
CA ASP A 645 -32.65 -1.64 51.12
C ASP A 645 -33.58 -0.47 50.71
N GLU A 646 -34.23 -0.68 49.57
CA GLU A 646 -35.63 -0.41 49.16
C GLU A 646 -36.45 0.70 49.87
N ASN A 647 -37.06 1.61 49.09
CA ASN A 647 -38.48 1.50 48.66
C ASN A 647 -39.05 2.75 47.94
N LEU A 648 -39.91 2.45 46.93
CA LEU A 648 -41.17 3.10 46.52
C LEU A 648 -41.28 4.63 46.37
N ALA A 649 -41.65 5.11 45.17
CA ALA A 649 -43.03 5.50 44.85
C ALA A 649 -43.13 6.44 43.63
N ASP A 650 -44.10 6.09 42.81
CA ASP A 650 -44.72 6.84 41.71
C ASP A 650 -45.35 8.16 42.21
N LYS A 651 -45.18 9.27 41.45
CA LYS A 651 -46.12 10.42 41.34
C LYS A 651 -45.59 11.54 40.45
N SER A 652 -46.31 11.76 39.35
CA SER A 652 -46.72 13.04 38.74
C SER A 652 -45.99 14.33 39.13
N LEU A 653 -45.62 15.15 38.13
CA LEU A 653 -46.13 16.53 37.93
C LEU A 653 -45.50 17.21 36.69
N LYS A 654 -46.32 18.00 35.99
CA LYS A 654 -46.00 18.93 34.89
C LYS A 654 -45.02 20.04 35.35
N PRO A 655 -44.42 20.80 34.42
CA PRO A 655 -44.96 22.14 34.12
C PRO A 655 -44.92 22.45 32.61
N GLU A 656 -45.99 22.96 32.01
CA GLU A 656 -46.36 24.38 31.93
C GLU A 656 -45.31 25.27 31.24
N SER A 657 -45.63 25.59 29.99
CA SER A 657 -45.16 26.75 29.22
C SER A 657 -45.35 28.06 29.97
N PRO A 658 -44.59 29.11 29.58
CA PRO A 658 -45.27 30.37 29.32
C PRO A 658 -44.93 30.95 27.95
N SER A 659 -46.00 31.53 27.41
CA SER A 659 -46.14 32.27 26.18
C SER A 659 -45.69 33.73 26.29
N ASN A 660 -45.34 34.28 25.12
CA ASN A 660 -45.79 35.56 24.57
C ASN A 660 -45.06 36.89 24.91
N LYS A 661 -44.66 37.52 23.78
CA LYS A 661 -44.81 38.94 23.40
C LYS A 661 -43.86 39.94 24.10
N SER A 662 -43.29 40.97 23.48
CA SER A 662 -43.55 41.65 22.21
C SER A 662 -42.49 42.76 21.98
N TRP A 663 -42.14 42.98 20.70
CA TRP A 663 -41.87 44.27 20.01
C TRP A 663 -40.61 45.06 20.42
N ALA A 664 -39.58 45.24 19.57
CA ALA A 664 -39.46 45.89 18.24
C ALA A 664 -39.05 47.37 18.32
N THR A 665 -37.84 47.68 17.81
CA THR A 665 -37.37 48.89 17.07
C THR A 665 -35.83 48.81 16.98
N GLY A 666 -35.11 49.08 15.89
CA GLY A 666 -35.43 49.61 14.56
C GLY A 666 -34.42 49.05 13.52
N CYS A 667 -34.80 48.89 12.27
CA CYS A 667 -34.80 49.90 11.19
C CYS A 667 -33.42 50.29 10.65
N LYS A 668 -33.06 49.66 9.51
CA LYS A 668 -32.47 50.22 8.27
C LYS A 668 -32.38 48.99 7.33
N GLY A 669 -33.24 48.80 6.32
CA GLY A 669 -33.51 49.64 5.15
C GLY A 669 -32.84 48.96 3.96
N LEU A 670 -33.58 48.18 3.15
CA LEU A 670 -34.03 48.48 1.76
C LEU A 670 -32.85 48.42 0.75
N VAL A 671 -32.89 47.91 -0.50
CA VAL A 671 -33.92 47.47 -1.46
C VAL A 671 -33.15 46.98 -2.72
N THR A 672 -33.40 45.74 -3.17
CA THR A 672 -33.92 45.31 -4.50
C THR A 672 -33.01 45.23 -5.72
N GLN A 673 -33.39 44.26 -6.58
CA GLN A 673 -33.36 44.23 -8.06
C GLN A 673 -31.99 44.00 -8.72
N SER A 674 -31.74 42.86 -9.39
CA SER A 674 -32.27 42.34 -10.67
C SER A 674 -31.47 42.81 -11.88
N GLN A 675 -31.33 41.93 -12.88
CA GLN A 675 -30.76 42.13 -14.23
C GLN A 675 -29.21 42.18 -14.23
N THR A 676 -28.45 41.58 -15.14
CA THR A 676 -28.65 41.10 -16.53
C THR A 676 -27.41 40.28 -16.89
N SER A 677 -27.56 39.07 -17.46
CA SER A 677 -27.17 38.70 -18.84
C SER A 677 -25.67 38.57 -19.17
N MET A 678 -25.36 37.45 -19.85
CA MET A 678 -24.37 37.30 -20.95
C MET A 678 -22.88 37.51 -20.60
N GLU A 679 -21.88 36.90 -21.23
CA GLU A 679 -21.71 35.89 -22.29
C GLU A 679 -20.21 35.52 -22.27
N TRP A 680 -19.89 34.30 -22.70
CA TRP A 680 -18.74 33.86 -23.52
C TRP A 680 -17.42 34.69 -23.51
N TYR A 681 -16.22 34.08 -23.45
CA TYR A 681 -15.62 33.38 -24.61
C TYR A 681 -14.44 32.46 -24.23
N ASN A 682 -14.38 31.30 -24.88
CA ASN A 682 -13.17 30.53 -25.17
C ASN A 682 -12.19 31.37 -26.00
N SER A 683 -10.88 31.39 -25.73
CA SER A 683 -9.92 31.55 -26.83
C SER A 683 -8.55 30.95 -26.52
N ARG A 684 -8.11 30.12 -27.47
CA ARG A 684 -6.78 29.53 -27.58
C ARG A 684 -5.80 30.55 -28.19
N ARG A 685 -4.56 30.54 -27.66
CA ARG A 685 -3.24 30.77 -28.31
C ARG A 685 -2.96 32.16 -28.96
N PRO A 686 -1.73 32.43 -29.42
CA PRO A 686 -0.38 32.27 -28.82
C PRO A 686 0.44 33.60 -28.92
N ARG A 687 1.60 33.72 -28.25
CA ARG A 687 2.75 34.61 -28.59
C ARG A 687 3.88 34.26 -27.59
N THR A 688 5.08 33.79 -27.95
CA THR A 688 6.23 34.36 -28.69
C THR A 688 6.78 35.66 -28.11
N PHE A 689 8.12 35.71 -27.99
CA PHE A 689 9.04 36.82 -27.64
C PHE A 689 9.31 36.99 -26.13
N GLN A 690 10.53 37.26 -25.63
CA GLN A 690 11.88 37.41 -26.21
C GLN A 690 12.91 37.28 -25.07
N ASP A 691 14.18 37.18 -25.43
CA ASP A 691 15.38 37.18 -24.58
C ASP A 691 15.39 38.17 -23.41
N GLY A 692 15.98 37.73 -22.30
CA GLY A 692 16.38 38.57 -21.17
C GLY A 692 17.49 37.90 -20.38
N SER A 693 18.74 38.17 -20.78
CA SER A 693 19.95 37.71 -20.11
C SER A 693 20.05 38.23 -18.68
N TRP A 694 20.37 37.38 -17.70
CA TRP A 694 21.11 37.79 -16.50
C TRP A 694 22.27 36.84 -16.26
N LYS A 695 23.46 37.45 -16.27
CA LYS A 695 24.79 36.86 -16.10
C LYS A 695 24.91 36.22 -14.72
N GLN A 696 25.25 34.94 -14.64
CA GLN A 696 25.91 34.38 -13.47
C GLN A 696 27.41 34.29 -13.73
N GLN A 697 28.16 34.98 -12.87
CA GLN A 697 29.62 34.99 -12.82
C GLN A 697 30.14 33.59 -12.56
N GLY A 698 31.06 33.15 -13.42
CA GLY A 698 31.85 31.95 -13.20
C GLY A 698 32.86 32.15 -12.07
N ARG A 699 33.04 31.10 -11.26
CA ARG A 699 34.31 30.83 -10.61
C ARG A 699 34.69 29.37 -10.89
N SER A 700 35.67 29.22 -11.76
CA SER A 700 36.46 28.00 -11.92
C SER A 700 37.31 27.78 -10.67
N TRP A 701 37.32 26.58 -10.12
CA TRP A 701 38.48 26.08 -9.38
C TRP A 701 38.84 24.68 -9.89
N SER A 702 40.15 24.57 -10.10
CA SER A 702 40.90 23.56 -10.82
C SER A 702 40.99 22.21 -10.10
N ALA A 703 41.10 21.17 -10.91
CA ALA A 703 41.61 19.86 -10.52
C ALA A 703 43.01 19.97 -9.91
N THR A 704 43.28 19.22 -8.83
CA THR A 704 44.44 18.30 -8.67
C THR A 704 44.32 17.59 -7.33
N SER A 705 44.21 16.26 -7.33
CA SER A 705 45.04 15.37 -6.49
C SER A 705 44.62 13.91 -6.72
N GLN A 706 45.56 13.18 -7.32
CA GLN A 706 45.59 11.73 -7.33
C GLN A 706 45.94 11.23 -5.93
N SER A 707 45.19 10.28 -5.38
CA SER A 707 45.79 9.25 -4.55
C SER A 707 45.07 7.92 -4.78
N LYS A 708 45.89 6.91 -5.08
CA LYS A 708 45.51 5.51 -5.15
C LYS A 708 45.30 5.02 -3.72
N ASN A 709 44.22 4.30 -3.44
CA ASN A 709 44.33 3.03 -2.73
C ASN A 709 43.07 2.17 -2.93
N THR A 710 43.37 0.93 -3.29
CA THR A 710 42.52 -0.24 -3.48
C THR A 710 41.85 -0.67 -2.18
N TYR A 711 40.54 -0.92 -2.20
CA TYR A 711 39.93 -2.12 -1.62
C TYR A 711 38.63 -2.44 -2.36
N SER A 712 38.50 -3.72 -2.69
CA SER A 712 37.51 -4.34 -3.54
C SER A 712 36.29 -4.84 -2.76
N ASN A 713 35.20 -5.04 -3.52
CA ASN A 713 34.04 -5.91 -3.27
C ASN A 713 32.93 -5.40 -2.34
N SER A 714 31.81 -4.93 -2.92
CA SER A 714 30.66 -5.82 -3.15
C SER A 714 29.56 -5.18 -4.02
N ALA A 715 29.13 -5.96 -5.02
CA ALA A 715 27.81 -6.05 -5.67
C ALA A 715 27.08 -4.78 -6.16
N ASN A 716 27.33 -4.45 -7.43
CA ASN A 716 26.33 -3.85 -8.33
C ASN A 716 25.34 -4.94 -8.78
N SER A 717 24.04 -4.82 -8.47
CA SER A 717 22.98 -5.60 -9.14
C SER A 717 22.08 -4.69 -9.97
N GLN A 718 22.45 -4.49 -11.24
CA GLN A 718 21.51 -4.06 -12.27
C GLN A 718 20.70 -5.29 -12.72
N PHE A 719 19.45 -5.42 -12.29
CA PHE A 719 18.54 -6.44 -12.80
C PHE A 719 17.84 -5.93 -14.06
N ARG A 720 18.30 -6.40 -15.24
CA ARG A 720 17.56 -6.31 -16.51
C ARG A 720 16.53 -7.43 -16.59
N TYR A 721 15.30 -7.08 -16.97
CA TYR A 721 14.29 -8.03 -17.43
C TYR A 721 14.79 -8.76 -18.69
N ARG A 722 14.69 -10.09 -18.70
CA ARG A 722 14.95 -10.93 -19.89
C ARG A 722 13.75 -11.84 -20.14
N ASN A 723 13.00 -11.55 -21.20
CA ASN A 723 12.10 -12.51 -21.84
C ASN A 723 12.95 -13.54 -22.59
N LYS A 724 12.59 -14.82 -22.44
CA LYS A 724 13.27 -15.96 -23.09
C LYS A 724 12.69 -16.20 -24.47
N SER A 725 13.52 -16.08 -25.50
CA SER A 725 13.44 -16.89 -26.72
C SER A 725 14.87 -17.28 -27.09
N ALA A 726 15.10 -18.59 -27.22
CA ALA A 726 16.37 -19.15 -27.64
C ALA A 726 16.55 -18.98 -29.16
N ASP A 727 17.74 -18.56 -29.60
CA ASP A 727 18.50 -19.26 -30.64
C ASP A 727 19.93 -18.69 -30.71
N THR A 728 20.85 -19.58 -31.04
CA THR A 728 22.31 -19.49 -31.02
C THR A 728 22.89 -18.56 -32.10
N TYR A 729 23.78 -17.61 -31.74
CA TYR A 729 24.83 -17.10 -32.65
C TYR A 729 26.02 -16.50 -31.87
N ARG A 730 27.26 -16.79 -32.32
CA ARG A 730 28.56 -16.32 -31.79
C ARG A 730 28.75 -14.80 -31.98
N PRO A 731 29.49 -14.08 -31.09
CA PRO A 731 29.85 -12.69 -31.32
C PRO A 731 31.24 -12.54 -31.96
N GLY A 732 31.34 -11.64 -32.94
CA GLY A 732 32.58 -11.03 -33.40
C GLY A 732 32.72 -9.62 -32.82
N ASN A 733 33.93 -9.28 -32.37
CA ASN A 733 34.32 -7.98 -31.82
C ASN A 733 34.29 -6.88 -32.88
N THR A 734 33.72 -5.72 -32.57
CA THR A 734 34.16 -4.42 -33.10
C THR A 734 33.93 -3.32 -32.05
N ALA A 735 34.98 -2.54 -31.81
CA ALA A 735 34.99 -1.38 -30.93
C ALA A 735 34.38 -0.17 -31.64
N GLN A 736 33.55 0.62 -30.95
CA GLN A 736 32.97 1.85 -31.48
C GLN A 736 33.36 3.03 -30.58
N LYS A 737 33.93 4.06 -31.22
CA LYS A 737 34.36 5.33 -30.62
C LYS A 737 33.16 6.25 -30.44
N ASP A 738 33.03 6.85 -29.26
CA ASP A 738 32.10 7.92 -28.97
C ASP A 738 32.53 9.23 -29.64
N THR A 739 31.59 9.90 -30.32
CA THR A 739 31.71 11.33 -30.66
C THR A 739 30.40 12.02 -30.28
N ASN A 740 30.50 12.95 -29.33
CA ASN A 740 29.42 13.85 -28.91
C ASN A 740 29.23 14.94 -29.96
N ARG A 741 28.04 15.03 -30.57
CA ARG A 741 27.60 16.19 -31.36
C ARG A 741 26.32 16.78 -30.78
N LYS A 742 26.35 18.06 -30.44
CA LYS A 742 25.16 18.87 -30.10
C LYS A 742 24.41 19.17 -31.39
N ILE A 743 23.11 18.85 -31.41
CA ILE A 743 22.19 19.05 -32.54
C ILE A 743 21.46 20.38 -32.34
N SER A 744 21.30 21.15 -33.41
CA SER A 744 20.67 22.47 -33.38
C SER A 744 19.13 22.40 -33.52
N PHE A 745 18.41 23.45 -33.08
CA PHE A 745 16.94 23.50 -33.13
C PHE A 745 16.36 23.41 -34.56
N SER A 746 17.13 23.78 -35.60
CA SER A 746 16.71 23.63 -37.01
C SER A 746 16.81 22.20 -37.53
N GLU A 747 17.69 21.37 -36.97
CA GLU A 747 17.73 19.92 -37.23
C GLU A 747 16.60 19.16 -36.54
N LEU A 748 16.09 19.69 -35.41
CA LEU A 748 14.91 19.13 -34.74
C LEU A 748 13.63 19.33 -35.57
N GLY A 749 13.47 20.47 -36.24
CA GLY A 749 12.36 20.70 -37.18
C GLY A 749 12.39 19.79 -38.40
N LYS A 750 13.58 19.58 -39.00
CA LYS A 750 13.73 18.66 -40.15
C LYS A 750 13.50 17.19 -39.77
N LYS A 751 13.91 16.78 -38.56
CA LYS A 751 13.65 15.41 -38.06
C LYS A 751 12.18 15.16 -37.76
N LEU A 752 11.39 16.20 -37.45
CA LEU A 752 9.94 16.10 -37.29
C LEU A 752 9.25 15.88 -38.63
N ASP A 753 9.58 16.67 -39.66
CA ASP A 753 9.07 16.48 -41.03
C ASP A 753 9.48 15.13 -41.65
N GLU A 754 10.71 14.66 -41.37
CA GLU A 754 11.18 13.33 -41.80
C GLU A 754 10.46 12.20 -41.07
N SER A 755 10.10 12.39 -39.79
CA SER A 755 9.32 11.40 -39.03
C SER A 755 7.87 11.32 -39.48
N GLU A 756 7.28 12.44 -39.92
CA GLU A 756 5.94 12.53 -40.49
C GLU A 756 5.90 11.86 -41.88
N LYS A 757 6.88 12.14 -42.74
CA LYS A 757 7.03 11.47 -44.05
C LYS A 757 7.34 9.98 -43.93
N ALA A 758 8.15 9.57 -42.95
CA ALA A 758 8.40 8.15 -42.67
C ALA A 758 7.14 7.44 -42.17
N PHE A 759 6.28 8.14 -41.44
CA PHE A 759 5.00 7.61 -40.95
C PHE A 759 3.93 7.54 -42.05
N GLU A 760 3.90 8.49 -42.99
CA GLU A 760 3.03 8.45 -44.17
C GLU A 760 3.47 7.36 -45.16
N SER A 761 4.78 7.24 -45.42
CA SER A 761 5.36 6.15 -46.23
C SER A 761 5.08 4.78 -45.59
N TRP A 762 5.07 4.70 -44.25
CA TRP A 762 4.68 3.51 -43.48
C TRP A 762 3.21 3.09 -43.69
N CYS A 763 2.27 4.03 -43.88
CA CYS A 763 0.86 3.71 -44.12
C CYS A 763 0.59 3.15 -45.54
N PHE A 764 1.45 3.46 -46.51
CA PHE A 764 1.24 3.15 -47.92
C PHE A 764 1.88 1.82 -48.39
N GLU A 765 2.99 1.39 -47.79
CA GLU A 765 3.80 0.29 -48.34
C GLU A 765 3.21 -1.14 -48.21
N ARG A 766 2.12 -1.34 -47.46
CA ARG A 766 1.58 -2.71 -47.23
C ARG A 766 0.20 -3.01 -47.80
N THR A 767 -0.52 -2.03 -48.35
CA THR A 767 -1.76 -2.32 -49.11
C THR A 767 -1.52 -2.78 -50.55
N GLY A 768 -0.28 -2.70 -51.05
CA GLY A 768 0.08 -3.13 -52.41
C GLY A 768 0.48 -4.59 -52.59
N ARG A 769 0.55 -5.42 -51.53
CA ARG A 769 1.09 -6.80 -51.60
C ARG A 769 0.08 -7.93 -51.31
N ARG A 770 -1.19 -7.74 -51.65
CA ARG A 770 -2.18 -8.83 -51.73
C ARG A 770 -3.09 -8.67 -52.95
N SER A 771 -2.51 -8.85 -54.13
CA SER A 771 -3.24 -8.96 -55.40
C SER A 771 -2.29 -9.50 -56.48
N ARG A 772 -1.91 -10.77 -56.35
CA ARG A 772 -1.37 -11.64 -57.41
C ARG A 772 -1.00 -12.96 -56.75
N ASP A 773 -1.88 -13.94 -56.92
CA ASP A 773 -1.60 -15.38 -57.00
C ASP A 773 -2.86 -16.16 -56.61
N SER A 774 -3.71 -16.43 -57.61
CA SER A 774 -4.59 -17.62 -57.67
C SER A 774 -5.40 -17.61 -58.96
N SER A 775 -4.80 -18.14 -60.03
CA SER A 775 -5.53 -18.59 -61.22
C SER A 775 -4.97 -19.95 -61.65
N ALA A 776 -5.71 -21.03 -61.37
CA ALA A 776 -5.92 -22.22 -62.21
C ALA A 776 -6.38 -23.41 -61.34
N GLY A 777 -7.55 -23.99 -61.65
CA GLY A 777 -7.97 -25.27 -61.10
C GLY A 777 -9.49 -25.48 -60.99
N SER A 778 -10.17 -25.71 -62.12
CA SER A 778 -11.58 -26.11 -62.22
C SER A 778 -11.83 -27.49 -61.55
N SER A 779 -12.96 -27.83 -60.92
CA SER A 779 -14.24 -28.16 -61.59
C SER A 779 -15.32 -28.65 -60.59
N LYS A 780 -16.58 -28.31 -60.90
CA LYS A 780 -17.87 -29.03 -60.70
C LYS A 780 -18.31 -29.50 -59.29
N SER A 781 -19.41 -28.94 -58.77
CA SER A 781 -20.78 -29.51 -58.91
C SER A 781 -21.85 -28.86 -57.99
N SER A 782 -22.98 -28.50 -58.62
CA SER A 782 -24.39 -28.51 -58.18
C SER A 782 -24.89 -27.87 -56.86
N ASN A 783 -25.70 -26.82 -57.04
CA ASN A 783 -27.06 -26.59 -56.53
C ASN A 783 -27.42 -26.88 -55.06
N LEU A 784 -27.83 -25.83 -54.32
CA LEU A 784 -29.23 -25.62 -53.85
C LEU A 784 -29.32 -24.32 -53.03
N LEU A 785 -30.15 -23.38 -53.50
CA LEU A 785 -30.70 -22.22 -52.76
C LEU A 785 -31.95 -22.68 -51.97
N PRO A 786 -32.36 -21.94 -50.92
CA PRO A 786 -33.42 -20.96 -51.16
C PRO A 786 -33.24 -19.60 -50.45
N ASP A 787 -33.94 -18.64 -51.06
CA ASP A 787 -34.16 -17.24 -50.74
C ASP A 787 -34.54 -16.91 -49.28
N PHE A 788 -34.20 -15.69 -48.84
CA PHE A 788 -35.15 -14.82 -48.13
C PHE A 788 -34.85 -13.31 -48.33
N ALA A 789 -35.78 -12.70 -49.05
CA ALA A 789 -36.40 -11.37 -48.90
C ALA A 789 -35.55 -10.09 -48.70
N LYS A 790 -35.67 -9.24 -49.73
CA LYS A 790 -35.44 -7.79 -49.77
C LYS A 790 -36.52 -7.03 -48.98
N HIS A 791 -36.15 -5.91 -48.37
CA HIS A 791 -37.07 -4.81 -48.04
C HIS A 791 -36.66 -3.57 -48.83
N ASP A 792 -37.60 -3.04 -49.62
CA ASP A 792 -37.50 -1.79 -50.37
C ASP A 792 -37.62 -0.55 -49.46
N PRO A 793 -37.11 0.62 -49.89
CA PRO A 793 -37.36 1.91 -49.27
C PRO A 793 -38.53 2.62 -49.95
N ILE A 794 -39.40 3.27 -49.18
CA ILE A 794 -40.33 4.29 -49.70
C ILE A 794 -40.09 5.60 -48.98
N ASN A 795 -39.75 6.60 -49.78
CA ASN A 795 -39.70 8.01 -49.43
C ASN A 795 -40.73 8.72 -50.32
N LYS A 796 -41.63 9.51 -49.72
CA LYS A 796 -42.30 10.73 -50.26
C LYS A 796 -43.64 11.00 -49.57
N LYS A 797 -43.68 11.99 -48.67
CA LYS A 797 -44.26 13.32 -48.94
C LYS A 797 -43.88 14.27 -47.81
#